data_AF-A0ABD3XXW4-F1
#
_entry.id   AF-A0ABD3XXW4-F1
#
_cell.length_a   1.000
_cell.length_b   1.000
_cell.length_c   1.000
_cell.angle_alpha   90.00
_cell.angle_beta   90.00
_cell.angle_gamma   90.00
#
_symmetry.space_group_name_H-M   'P 1'
#
loop_
_entity.id
_entity.type
_entity.pdbx_description
1 polymer ?
#
loop_
_entity_poly.entity_id
_entity_poly.type
_entity_poly.pdbx_seq_one_letter_code
_entity_poly.pdbx_strand_id
1 'polypeptide(L)'
;MEDIYAFKLLDKEIQSIQSIPNPPPGYDGIQTYYRKTTEVIDHAVNTTQKVARYGEAINAKLEEIQSALNQSTKKIEEQIKKAIDYIEEGRDESEDPSGAHAGKILRKSGIVGTNSKQSSKDMEYMLMLQKLETKKQRLQEFIIKTQQILEKVKQGASVTNSQIEQLRGYDEARRGDNKQEQEYDEQRKKEETERAKEEEKDKNRKEVENKKRMGEEVWRNKEEEELLKREEEDKQRNEEEIKQKEEIERKSKTEEERNQRSKDPANWTPHTYRRSDGHQGTFHSGICCQVFAMPETLQEEDLECMASDEWRDNEGPTLAIGEKAASSLTEVKVIEGDKDIQVPIRICVPHCSVYDSSDEVIVMASIDGGEWTNHQPVTVPSRQTSHPDLNFADIDVASFRSVKMLAVAKTRSEEYLVDKSGISQASTLDKNIKIFVPRYTFHKQTKVKLEIWPIRDNSLTFATQYYDHCRNVLSTSSVMAITCEAPTEQSIELDLTRNAPNDIETSDKRRHIGLYKCRGDKWKIAESEMKGNGNVTLKLPSRRDTYVVLEIEGRLGIPDEEFLNAAGELCFHSKASIVRVIAKQRADNPINLMIQCVRRDLVYSRLSELQRMGYSVGPDTSKEFALIDGQVIVLRCYGTFTMTPESEVKLIFHAFLDTAKQEVTLQALNEYKYKAFEGYLGYLHFEVLKDNREGAHYVETSGTLPINIPKTEPWTTRAHFKFPHYQITLAKFLAKKLTVQAKDGTWRQVIFSLGSHRDMYHIKRKAAGQCKTRKTECEICEITLHDWMKSRPILEDKIKLILSVLRECNMCTLSAECEQLVNIHKKYLSDECIREMAKKITNDWSSLARKLGLSEEDIASCKNDSDGSNEEKAFMMLFKWRVSEKVINTGLNVFDDLLGVLETMQNFSDLKEYVRHTLNLISKD
;
A
#
# COMPACT_ATOMS: atom_id res chain seq x y z
N MET A 1 10.46 39.58 3.68
CA MET A 1 9.21 40.39 3.65
C MET A 1 9.28 41.45 2.55
N GLU A 2 10.33 42.28 2.51
CA GLU A 2 10.61 43.17 1.36
C GLU A 2 10.67 42.38 0.03
N ASP A 3 11.24 41.18 0.06
CA ASP A 3 11.34 40.31 -1.13
C ASP A 3 10.00 39.69 -1.58
N ILE A 4 9.07 39.43 -0.65
CA ILE A 4 7.72 38.94 -0.97
C ILE A 4 6.88 40.07 -1.60
N TYR A 5 7.17 41.32 -1.23
CA TYR A 5 6.56 42.50 -1.81
C TYR A 5 7.04 42.74 -3.25
N ALA A 6 8.32 42.48 -3.54
CA ALA A 6 8.87 42.50 -4.90
C ALA A 6 8.21 41.44 -5.80
N PHE A 7 7.91 40.25 -5.27
CA PHE A 7 7.22 39.19 -6.00
C PHE A 7 5.77 39.55 -6.39
N LYS A 8 5.07 40.31 -5.54
CA LYS A 8 3.71 40.82 -5.87
C LYS A 8 3.72 41.93 -6.92
N LEU A 9 4.81 42.69 -7.04
CA LEU A 9 4.97 43.68 -8.11
C LEU A 9 5.11 42.98 -9.48
N LEU A 10 5.82 41.83 -9.52
CA LEU A 10 5.96 41.00 -10.72
C LEU A 10 4.63 40.51 -11.28
N ASP A 11 3.74 40.03 -10.41
CA ASP A 11 2.49 39.40 -10.82
C ASP A 11 1.55 40.41 -11.50
N LYS A 12 1.58 41.67 -11.02
CA LYS A 12 0.92 42.81 -11.68
C LYS A 12 1.53 43.15 -13.04
N GLU A 13 2.85 43.08 -13.18
CA GLU A 13 3.52 43.32 -14.47
C GLU A 13 3.24 42.20 -15.48
N ILE A 14 3.20 40.94 -15.04
CA ILE A 14 2.83 39.77 -15.87
C ILE A 14 1.38 39.87 -16.37
N GLN A 15 0.45 40.29 -15.52
CA GLN A 15 -0.93 40.54 -15.93
C GLN A 15 -1.05 41.68 -16.96
N SER A 16 -0.18 42.70 -16.89
CA SER A 16 -0.13 43.76 -17.91
C SER A 16 0.36 43.25 -19.27
N ILE A 17 1.25 42.25 -19.28
CA ILE A 17 1.79 41.62 -20.50
C ILE A 17 0.71 40.79 -21.21
N GLN A 18 -0.14 40.09 -20.46
CA GLN A 18 -1.27 39.33 -21.02
C GLN A 18 -2.35 40.21 -21.66
N SER A 19 -2.31 41.53 -21.42
CA SER A 19 -3.28 42.49 -21.96
C SER A 19 -2.85 43.17 -23.27
N ILE A 20 -1.69 42.82 -23.84
CA ILE A 20 -1.19 43.43 -25.09
C ILE A 20 -2.06 42.96 -26.28
N PRO A 21 -2.76 43.87 -26.99
CA PRO A 21 -3.63 43.50 -28.12
C PRO A 21 -2.83 43.05 -29.35
N ASN A 22 -3.49 42.25 -30.20
CA ASN A 22 -2.94 41.70 -31.45
C ASN A 22 -2.36 42.81 -32.37
N PRO A 23 -1.29 42.52 -33.13
CA PRO A 23 -0.63 43.52 -33.96
C PRO A 23 -1.56 44.05 -35.06
N PRO A 24 -1.59 45.37 -35.31
CA PRO A 24 -2.32 45.93 -36.45
C PRO A 24 -1.68 45.48 -37.77
N PRO A 25 -2.47 45.28 -38.85
CA PRO A 25 -1.95 44.82 -40.12
C PRO A 25 -1.02 45.87 -40.77
N GLY A 26 0.24 45.47 -41.02
CA GLY A 26 1.27 46.30 -41.66
C GLY A 26 2.69 45.95 -41.18
N TYR A 27 3.68 46.03 -42.07
CA TYR A 27 5.06 45.58 -41.80
C TYR A 27 5.72 46.32 -40.62
N ASP A 28 5.47 47.62 -40.46
CA ASP A 28 5.98 48.44 -39.34
C ASP A 28 5.28 48.14 -38.00
N GLY A 29 4.00 47.75 -38.05
CA GLY A 29 3.23 47.33 -36.88
C GLY A 29 3.74 46.01 -36.30
N ILE A 30 4.13 45.09 -37.19
CA ILE A 30 4.72 43.80 -36.82
C ILE A 30 6.11 43.99 -36.20
N GLN A 31 6.98 44.82 -36.77
CA GLN A 31 8.31 45.09 -36.16
C GLN A 31 8.22 45.77 -34.80
N THR A 32 7.29 46.71 -34.63
CA THR A 32 7.09 47.40 -33.34
C THR A 32 6.51 46.46 -32.28
N TYR A 33 5.61 45.54 -32.68
CA TYR A 33 5.10 44.48 -31.82
C TYR A 33 6.22 43.53 -31.41
N TYR A 34 7.01 43.01 -32.36
CA TYR A 34 8.12 42.10 -32.05
C TYR A 34 9.14 42.73 -31.11
N ARG A 35 9.55 43.98 -31.33
CA ARG A 35 10.49 44.68 -30.45
C ARG A 35 9.95 44.81 -29.01
N LYS A 36 8.69 45.24 -28.86
CA LYS A 36 8.06 45.35 -27.53
C LYS A 36 7.91 44.00 -26.85
N THR A 37 7.55 42.96 -27.61
CA THR A 37 7.44 41.59 -27.08
C THR A 37 8.80 41.05 -26.66
N THR A 38 9.87 41.30 -27.42
CA THR A 38 11.22 40.90 -27.05
C THR A 38 11.72 41.63 -25.80
N GLU A 39 11.53 42.95 -25.69
CA GLU A 39 11.89 43.74 -24.50
C GLU A 39 11.16 43.22 -23.25
N VAL A 40 9.88 42.85 -23.40
CA VAL A 40 9.07 42.26 -22.34
C VAL A 40 9.56 40.86 -21.94
N ILE A 41 9.91 40.02 -22.91
CA ILE A 41 10.46 38.68 -22.67
C ILE A 41 11.81 38.79 -21.94
N ASP A 42 12.70 39.67 -22.39
CA ASP A 42 14.01 39.88 -21.78
C ASP A 42 13.88 40.42 -20.35
N HIS A 43 12.90 41.30 -20.10
CA HIS A 43 12.58 41.76 -18.75
C HIS A 43 12.05 40.62 -17.88
N ALA A 44 11.14 39.78 -18.39
CA ALA A 44 10.59 38.63 -17.67
C ALA A 44 11.68 37.59 -17.33
N VAL A 45 12.59 37.31 -18.26
CA VAL A 45 13.72 36.37 -18.06
C VAL A 45 14.67 36.89 -16.98
N ASN A 46 15.09 38.15 -17.06
CA ASN A 46 15.96 38.78 -16.03
C ASN A 46 15.30 38.76 -14.66
N THR A 47 13.99 38.98 -14.61
CA THR A 47 13.24 39.03 -13.37
C THR A 47 13.05 37.63 -12.77
N THR A 48 12.81 36.62 -13.62
CA THR A 48 12.78 35.21 -13.21
C THR A 48 14.13 34.76 -12.64
N GLN A 49 15.24 35.20 -13.24
CA GLN A 49 16.58 34.91 -12.71
C GLN A 49 16.83 35.58 -11.34
N LYS A 50 16.34 36.81 -11.13
CA LYS A 50 16.39 37.46 -9.81
C LYS A 50 15.57 36.69 -8.78
N VAL A 51 14.36 36.27 -9.13
CA VAL A 51 13.49 35.44 -8.30
C VAL A 51 14.17 34.12 -7.92
N ALA A 52 14.83 33.44 -8.87
CA ALA A 52 15.56 32.21 -8.61
C ALA A 52 16.68 32.42 -7.58
N ARG A 53 17.48 33.49 -7.73
CA ARG A 53 18.53 33.85 -6.75
C ARG A 53 17.98 34.18 -5.37
N TYR A 54 16.81 34.81 -5.29
CA TYR A 54 16.14 35.06 -4.01
C TYR A 54 15.61 33.78 -3.37
N GLY A 55 15.09 32.84 -4.18
CA GLY A 55 14.71 31.51 -3.72
C GLY A 55 15.90 30.74 -3.12
N GLU A 56 17.06 30.81 -3.76
CA GLU A 56 18.31 30.23 -3.26
C GLU A 56 18.75 30.88 -1.92
N ALA A 57 18.69 32.20 -1.80
CA ALA A 57 19.05 32.92 -0.57
C ALA A 57 18.11 32.59 0.61
N ILE A 58 16.80 32.45 0.34
CA ILE A 58 15.82 32.02 1.34
C ILE A 58 16.11 30.59 1.77
N ASN A 59 16.37 29.67 0.84
CA ASN A 59 16.70 28.28 1.16
C ASN A 59 17.97 28.18 2.02
N ALA A 60 19.02 28.95 1.72
CA ALA A 60 20.24 28.99 2.53
C ALA A 60 19.96 29.46 3.98
N LYS A 61 19.10 30.47 4.16
CA LYS A 61 18.69 30.94 5.50
C LYS A 61 17.83 29.91 6.23
N LEU A 62 17.04 29.11 5.51
CA LEU A 62 16.26 28.03 6.10
C LEU A 62 17.14 26.88 6.59
N GLU A 63 18.18 26.54 5.85
CA GLU A 63 19.18 25.56 6.30
C GLU A 63 19.91 26.03 7.57
N GLU A 64 20.23 27.33 7.66
CA GLU A 64 20.83 27.94 8.87
C GLU A 64 19.90 27.83 10.09
N ILE A 65 18.60 28.14 9.91
CA ILE A 65 17.59 28.01 10.97
C ILE A 65 17.42 26.55 11.39
N GLN A 66 17.34 25.61 10.44
CA GLN A 66 17.19 24.19 10.72
C GLN A 66 18.40 23.63 11.48
N SER A 67 19.60 24.08 11.13
CA SER A 67 20.84 23.70 11.83
C SER A 67 20.85 24.21 13.28
N ALA A 68 20.52 25.49 13.51
CA ALA A 68 20.45 26.09 14.85
C ALA A 68 19.38 25.41 15.74
N LEU A 69 18.28 24.98 15.12
CA LEU A 69 17.21 24.27 15.78
C LEU A 69 17.65 22.87 16.23
N ASN A 70 18.26 22.10 15.34
CA ASN A 70 18.80 20.77 15.65
C ASN A 70 19.84 20.84 16.77
N GLN A 71 20.68 21.87 16.77
CA GLN A 71 21.67 22.10 17.83
C GLN A 71 21.01 22.40 19.19
N SER A 72 19.90 23.15 19.19
CA SER A 72 19.15 23.47 20.41
C SER A 72 18.42 22.27 20.98
N THR A 73 17.79 21.44 20.12
CA THR A 73 17.14 20.19 20.53
C THR A 73 18.15 19.24 21.18
N LYS A 74 19.33 19.06 20.56
CA LYS A 74 20.38 18.21 21.10
C LYS A 74 20.86 18.66 22.50
N LYS A 75 20.98 19.97 22.74
CA LYS A 75 21.33 20.51 24.06
C LYS A 75 20.26 20.19 25.12
N ILE A 76 18.99 20.26 24.76
CA ILE A 76 17.88 19.92 25.67
C ILE A 76 17.90 18.42 25.99
N GLU A 77 18.10 17.56 24.98
CA GLU A 77 18.22 16.11 25.19
C GLU A 77 19.40 15.75 26.10
N GLU A 78 20.55 16.38 25.94
CA GLU A 78 21.71 16.20 26.83
C GLU A 78 21.41 16.66 28.26
N GLN A 79 20.65 17.74 28.45
CA GLN A 79 20.24 18.20 29.78
C GLN A 79 19.25 17.25 30.45
N ILE A 80 18.28 16.71 29.70
CA ILE A 80 17.34 15.71 30.20
C ILE A 80 18.09 14.44 30.60
N LYS A 81 19.02 13.98 29.76
CA LYS A 81 19.83 12.79 30.05
C LYS A 81 20.63 12.95 31.35
N LYS A 82 21.33 14.08 31.53
CA LYS A 82 22.06 14.38 32.78
C LYS A 82 21.15 14.41 34.01
N ALA A 83 19.92 14.88 33.87
CA ALA A 83 18.96 14.88 34.97
C ALA A 83 18.46 13.47 35.31
N ILE A 84 18.30 12.59 34.32
CA ILE A 84 17.94 11.18 34.52
C ILE A 84 19.09 10.42 35.17
N ASP A 85 20.30 10.53 34.63
CA ASP A 85 21.49 9.84 35.16
C ASP A 85 21.72 10.19 36.65
N TYR A 86 21.50 11.46 37.04
CA TYR A 86 21.59 11.90 38.44
C TYR A 86 20.52 11.30 39.37
N ILE A 87 19.30 11.06 38.85
CA ILE A 87 18.22 10.40 39.60
C ILE A 87 18.51 8.90 39.79
N GLU A 88 19.14 8.27 38.79
CA GLU A 88 19.51 6.86 38.82
C GLU A 88 20.70 6.60 39.75
N GLU A 89 21.75 7.43 39.70
CA GLU A 89 22.89 7.36 40.62
C GLU A 89 22.48 7.56 42.09
N GLY A 90 21.43 8.36 42.35
CA GLY A 90 20.88 8.55 43.70
C GLY A 90 20.06 7.38 44.25
N ARG A 91 19.68 6.40 43.42
CA ARG A 91 18.96 5.18 43.87
C ARG A 91 19.90 4.03 44.24
N ASP A 92 21.04 3.91 43.54
CA ASP A 92 21.96 2.77 43.71
C ASP A 92 22.75 2.80 45.03
N GLU A 93 22.85 3.95 45.71
CA GLU A 93 23.47 4.00 47.06
C GLU A 93 22.55 3.48 48.18
N SER A 94 21.32 3.05 47.88
CA SER A 94 20.34 2.58 48.89
C SER A 94 20.11 1.05 48.95
N GLU A 95 20.79 0.27 48.10
CA GLU A 95 20.70 -1.20 48.11
C GLU A 95 22.04 -1.86 48.48
N ASP A 96 22.42 -1.79 49.76
CA ASP A 96 23.38 -2.72 50.36
C ASP A 96 22.59 -3.92 50.93
N PRO A 97 22.76 -5.16 50.41
CA PRO A 97 21.99 -6.32 50.84
C PRO A 97 22.50 -6.97 52.15
N SER A 98 23.34 -6.29 52.93
CA SER A 98 23.94 -6.83 54.16
C SER A 98 23.41 -6.16 55.45
N GLY A 99 22.16 -6.45 55.83
CA GLY A 99 21.56 -5.77 56.99
C GLY A 99 20.38 -6.43 57.68
N ALA A 100 20.27 -7.76 57.67
CA ALA A 100 19.21 -8.45 58.42
C ALA A 100 19.66 -8.82 59.84
N HIS A 101 19.94 -7.85 60.71
CA HIS A 101 19.94 -8.04 62.17
C HIS A 101 19.79 -6.71 62.96
N ALA A 102 18.70 -5.97 62.72
CA ALA A 102 18.27 -4.89 63.62
C ALA A 102 16.76 -4.64 63.51
N GLY A 103 15.96 -5.72 63.57
CA GLY A 103 14.51 -5.69 63.38
C GLY A 103 13.71 -6.11 64.61
N LYS A 104 14.19 -5.83 65.84
CA LYS A 104 13.40 -6.00 67.06
C LYS A 104 14.05 -5.22 68.21
N ILE A 105 13.73 -3.94 68.30
CA ILE A 105 13.59 -3.08 69.48
C ILE A 105 13.52 -1.67 68.92
N LEU A 106 12.30 -1.12 68.82
CA LEU A 106 11.95 0.32 68.83
C LEU A 106 10.49 0.50 68.38
N ARG A 107 9.55 -0.13 69.10
CA ARG A 107 8.21 0.46 69.30
C ARG A 107 8.24 1.16 70.65
N LYS A 108 8.80 2.38 70.70
CA LYS A 108 8.60 3.41 71.75
C LYS A 108 9.63 4.54 71.61
N SER A 109 9.45 5.39 70.60
CA SER A 109 9.86 6.79 70.67
C SER A 109 9.36 7.50 69.41
N GLY A 110 8.34 8.33 69.56
CA GLY A 110 7.88 9.21 68.49
C GLY A 110 8.97 10.22 68.16
N ILE A 111 9.72 9.97 67.09
CA ILE A 111 10.54 10.97 66.40
C ILE A 111 10.35 10.70 64.90
N VAL A 112 9.42 11.45 64.32
CA VAL A 112 9.29 11.60 62.86
C VAL A 112 10.31 12.65 62.44
N GLY A 113 11.26 12.27 61.59
CA GLY A 113 12.07 13.26 60.87
C GLY A 113 13.46 12.77 60.47
N THR A 114 13.56 12.21 59.27
CA THR A 114 14.76 12.37 58.41
C THR A 114 14.53 12.03 56.92
N ASN A 115 13.43 11.39 56.51
CA ASN A 115 13.16 11.12 55.08
C ASN A 115 12.60 12.31 54.27
N SER A 116 12.36 13.49 54.87
CA SER A 116 11.73 14.62 54.14
C SER A 116 12.70 15.44 53.27
N LYS A 117 14.02 15.34 53.48
CA LYS A 117 15.01 16.13 52.72
C LYS A 117 15.32 15.56 51.34
N GLN A 118 15.33 14.23 51.18
CA GLN A 118 15.53 13.58 49.88
C GLN A 118 14.29 13.77 48.99
N SER A 119 13.09 13.54 49.55
CA SER A 119 11.82 13.77 48.87
C SER A 119 11.63 15.23 48.39
N SER A 120 12.19 16.21 49.10
CA SER A 120 12.15 17.62 48.66
C SER A 120 13.05 17.89 47.45
N LYS A 121 14.22 17.25 47.35
CA LYS A 121 15.11 17.40 46.20
C LYS A 121 14.57 16.68 44.96
N ASP A 122 13.98 15.51 45.15
CA ASP A 122 13.33 14.74 44.07
C ASP A 122 12.13 15.51 43.49
N MET A 123 11.36 16.19 44.36
CA MET A 123 10.25 17.06 43.95
C MET A 123 10.73 18.28 43.15
N GLU A 124 11.86 18.87 43.53
CA GLU A 124 12.46 20.02 42.84
C GLU A 124 13.01 19.62 41.45
N TYR A 125 13.63 18.44 41.34
CA TYR A 125 14.08 17.87 40.06
C TYR A 125 12.91 17.45 39.15
N MET A 126 11.84 16.88 39.70
CA MET A 126 10.60 16.60 38.96
C MET A 126 9.98 17.87 38.37
N LEU A 127 9.93 18.95 39.15
CA LEU A 127 9.47 20.26 38.67
C LEU A 127 10.39 20.84 37.59
N MET A 128 11.70 20.62 37.68
CA MET A 128 12.66 21.03 36.65
C MET A 128 12.48 20.24 35.35
N LEU A 129 12.29 18.92 35.43
CA LEU A 129 12.00 18.06 34.27
C LEU A 129 10.68 18.46 33.59
N GLN A 130 9.64 18.76 34.35
CA GLN A 130 8.37 19.23 33.81
C GLN A 130 8.51 20.58 33.08
N LYS A 131 9.36 21.49 33.59
CA LYS A 131 9.68 22.76 32.91
C LYS A 131 10.49 22.56 31.62
N LEU A 132 11.43 21.61 31.60
CA LEU A 132 12.21 21.29 30.39
C LEU A 132 11.34 20.64 29.31
N GLU A 133 10.42 19.74 29.69
CA GLU A 133 9.51 19.11 28.74
C GLU A 133 8.51 20.11 28.14
N THR A 134 8.01 21.06 28.95
CA THR A 134 7.16 22.15 28.44
C THR A 134 7.92 23.11 27.53
N LYS A 135 9.19 23.44 27.82
CA LYS A 135 10.06 24.20 26.89
C LYS A 135 10.26 23.46 25.56
N LYS A 136 10.49 22.14 25.61
CA LYS A 136 10.63 21.28 24.43
C LYS A 136 9.35 21.27 23.58
N GLN A 137 8.18 21.08 24.19
CA GLN A 137 6.88 21.09 23.50
C GLN A 137 6.60 22.44 22.82
N ARG A 138 6.85 23.56 23.50
CA ARG A 138 6.71 24.90 22.90
C ARG A 138 7.64 25.12 21.70
N LEU A 139 8.88 24.62 21.77
CA LEU A 139 9.82 24.68 20.66
C LEU A 139 9.33 23.85 19.47
N GLN A 140 8.82 22.64 19.72
CA GLN A 140 8.22 21.77 18.68
C GLN A 140 7.01 22.42 18.01
N GLU A 141 6.11 23.05 18.76
CA GLU A 141 4.99 23.81 18.19
C GLU A 141 5.46 24.98 17.31
N PHE A 142 6.48 25.72 17.75
CA PHE A 142 7.07 26.81 16.97
C PHE A 142 7.66 26.31 15.65
N ILE A 143 8.34 25.14 15.67
CA ILE A 143 8.88 24.49 14.48
C ILE A 143 7.77 24.14 13.49
N ILE A 144 6.73 23.45 13.96
CA ILE A 144 5.61 23.01 13.14
C ILE A 144 4.91 24.20 12.50
N LYS A 145 4.62 25.26 13.27
CA LYS A 145 3.97 26.47 12.75
C LYS A 145 4.85 27.20 11.73
N THR A 146 6.16 27.25 11.95
CA THR A 146 7.11 27.84 11.00
C THR A 146 7.15 27.04 9.70
N GLN A 147 7.18 25.71 9.78
CA GLN A 147 7.12 24.81 8.62
C GLN A 147 5.80 24.95 7.84
N GLN A 148 4.66 25.07 8.52
CA GLN A 148 3.35 25.29 7.89
C GLN A 148 3.30 26.63 7.13
N ILE A 149 3.88 27.69 7.69
CA ILE A 149 3.97 28.99 7.01
C ILE A 149 4.89 28.90 5.80
N LEU A 150 6.01 28.18 5.92
CA LEU A 150 6.94 27.97 4.81
C LEU A 150 6.33 27.17 3.66
N GLU A 151 5.56 26.14 3.98
CA GLU A 151 4.89 25.32 2.99
C GLU A 151 3.81 26.11 2.24
N LYS A 152 3.07 26.99 2.95
CA LYS A 152 2.16 27.95 2.32
C LYS A 152 2.89 28.91 1.38
N VAL A 153 4.07 29.41 1.76
CA VAL A 153 4.88 30.29 0.91
C VAL A 153 5.39 29.55 -0.33
N LYS A 154 5.84 28.30 -0.21
CA LYS A 154 6.26 27.46 -1.34
C LYS A 154 5.12 27.17 -2.32
N GLN A 155 3.89 27.06 -1.81
CA GLN A 155 2.68 26.85 -2.60
C GLN A 155 2.10 28.15 -3.21
N GLY A 156 2.76 29.30 -3.04
CA GLY A 156 2.28 30.59 -3.55
C GLY A 156 1.07 31.16 -2.79
N ALA A 157 0.72 30.61 -1.63
CA ALA A 157 -0.40 31.06 -0.82
C ALA A 157 -0.05 32.32 -0.01
N SER A 158 -1.03 33.22 0.19
CA SER A 158 -0.81 34.43 0.98
C SER A 158 -0.66 34.13 2.47
N VAL A 159 0.42 34.63 3.08
CA VAL A 159 0.61 34.62 4.54
C VAL A 159 -0.12 35.82 5.13
N THR A 160 -0.99 35.57 6.11
CA THR A 160 -1.76 36.62 6.78
C THR A 160 -0.95 37.27 7.91
N ASN A 161 -1.18 38.56 8.18
CA ASN A 161 -0.55 39.26 9.31
C ASN A 161 -0.84 38.59 10.67
N SER A 162 -2.00 37.92 10.81
CA SER A 162 -2.32 37.15 12.02
C SER A 162 -1.34 35.99 12.27
N GLN A 163 -0.94 35.27 11.21
CA GLN A 163 0.03 34.19 11.32
C GLN A 163 1.44 34.71 11.63
N ILE A 164 1.77 35.94 11.20
CA ILE A 164 3.03 36.61 11.52
C ILE A 164 3.05 37.04 12.99
N GLU A 165 1.93 37.56 13.49
CA GLU A 165 1.83 38.02 14.88
C GLU A 165 1.83 36.84 15.86
N GLN A 166 1.31 35.69 15.45
CA GLN A 166 1.49 34.44 16.19
C GLN A 166 2.98 34.06 16.32
N LEU A 167 3.79 34.16 15.26
CA LEU A 167 5.23 33.89 15.33
C LEU A 167 5.98 34.91 16.20
N ARG A 168 5.59 36.19 16.16
CA ARG A 168 6.17 37.22 17.06
C ARG A 168 5.85 36.95 18.53
N GLY A 169 4.63 36.52 18.83
CA GLY A 169 4.25 36.15 20.20
C GLY A 169 5.11 35.02 20.77
N TYR A 170 5.57 34.08 19.94
CA TYR A 170 6.50 33.02 20.38
C TYR A 170 7.92 33.55 20.67
N ASP A 171 8.43 34.51 19.89
CA ASP A 171 9.75 35.13 20.14
C ASP A 171 9.72 36.01 21.41
N GLU A 172 8.62 36.72 21.66
CA GLU A 172 8.42 37.51 22.88
C GLU A 172 8.32 36.63 24.13
N ALA A 173 7.59 35.52 24.06
CA ALA A 173 7.53 34.53 25.15
C ALA A 173 8.90 33.92 25.47
N ARG A 174 9.69 33.59 24.43
CA ARG A 174 11.06 33.07 24.59
C ARG A 174 11.99 34.08 25.26
N ARG A 175 11.87 35.37 24.95
CA ARG A 175 12.64 36.44 25.62
C ARG A 175 12.24 36.61 27.09
N GLY A 176 10.96 36.40 27.40
CA GLY A 176 10.44 36.39 28.78
C GLY A 176 11.03 35.25 29.62
N ASP A 177 10.99 34.02 29.09
CA ASP A 177 11.48 32.82 29.78
C ASP A 177 13.00 32.91 30.09
N ASN A 178 13.80 33.44 29.16
CA ASN A 178 15.24 33.65 29.37
C ASN A 178 15.56 34.66 30.49
N LYS A 179 14.68 35.66 30.69
CA LYS A 179 14.88 36.69 31.71
C LYS A 179 14.58 36.15 33.11
N GLN A 180 13.53 35.34 33.26
CA GLN A 180 13.21 34.66 34.52
C GLN A 180 14.28 33.64 34.93
N GLU A 181 14.89 32.95 33.96
CA GLU A 181 15.95 31.97 34.23
C GLU A 181 17.24 32.63 34.75
N GLN A 182 17.59 33.81 34.22
CA GLN A 182 18.69 34.62 34.74
C GLN A 182 18.44 35.12 36.18
N GLU A 183 17.21 35.55 36.48
CA GLU A 183 16.84 36.01 37.83
C GLU A 183 16.87 34.86 38.86
N TYR A 184 16.42 33.66 38.46
CA TYR A 184 16.43 32.47 39.33
C TYR A 184 17.86 31.96 39.64
N ASP A 185 18.76 31.96 38.65
CA ASP A 185 20.16 31.55 38.85
C ASP A 185 20.94 32.51 39.76
N GLU A 186 20.64 33.82 39.71
CA GLU A 186 21.23 34.80 40.63
C GLU A 186 20.73 34.60 42.08
N GLN A 187 19.47 34.21 42.25
CA GLN A 187 18.88 33.95 43.56
C GLN A 187 19.46 32.67 44.20
N ARG A 188 19.64 31.61 43.41
CA ARG A 188 20.23 30.35 43.89
C ARG A 188 21.68 30.51 44.36
N LYS A 189 22.49 31.30 43.64
CA LYS A 189 23.87 31.62 44.04
C LYS A 189 23.97 32.39 45.37
N LYS A 190 22.97 33.21 45.70
CA LYS A 190 22.89 33.91 46.99
C LYS A 190 22.53 32.96 48.14
N GLU A 191 21.66 31.98 47.90
CA GLU A 191 21.27 30.99 48.93
C GLU A 191 22.37 29.96 49.23
N GLU A 192 23.10 29.50 48.20
CA GLU A 192 24.23 28.57 48.38
C GLU A 192 25.38 29.21 49.18
N THR A 193 25.61 30.52 49.02
CA THR A 193 26.65 31.26 49.77
C THR A 193 26.27 31.55 51.23
N GLU A 194 24.98 31.57 51.58
CA GLU A 194 24.53 31.64 52.97
C GLU A 194 24.62 30.29 53.69
N ARG A 195 24.19 29.19 53.03
CA ARG A 195 24.27 27.83 53.62
C ARG A 195 25.70 27.41 53.95
N ALA A 196 26.66 27.74 53.09
CA ALA A 196 28.08 27.46 53.33
C ALA A 196 28.63 28.15 54.61
N LYS A 197 28.13 29.36 54.94
CA LYS A 197 28.54 30.08 56.17
C LYS A 197 27.92 29.50 57.44
N GLU A 198 26.81 28.78 57.32
CA GLU A 198 26.07 28.20 58.44
C GLU A 198 26.60 26.80 58.81
N GLU A 199 26.98 26.00 57.81
CA GLU A 199 27.60 24.68 58.01
C GLU A 199 29.00 24.76 58.65
N GLU A 200 29.77 25.83 58.37
CA GLU A 200 31.09 26.05 58.98
C GLU A 200 30.99 26.39 60.48
N LYS A 201 29.91 27.03 60.91
CA LYS A 201 29.66 27.32 62.34
C LYS A 201 29.26 26.07 63.12
N ASP A 202 28.55 25.14 62.50
CA ASP A 202 28.05 23.93 63.16
C ASP A 202 29.12 22.83 63.29
N LYS A 203 30.11 22.82 62.38
CA LYS A 203 31.27 21.93 62.43
C LYS A 203 32.20 22.24 63.61
N ASN A 204 32.42 23.52 63.91
CA ASN A 204 33.22 23.96 65.07
C ASN A 204 32.56 23.65 66.43
N ARG A 205 31.24 23.43 66.47
CA ARG A 205 30.51 23.12 67.71
C ARG A 205 30.61 21.65 68.11
N LYS A 206 30.64 20.74 67.13
CA LYS A 206 30.66 19.28 67.33
C LYS A 206 32.05 18.73 67.70
N GLU A 207 33.12 19.44 67.34
CA GLU A 207 34.50 19.03 67.65
C GLU A 207 34.88 19.24 69.14
N VAL A 208 34.20 20.16 69.83
CA VAL A 208 34.41 20.44 71.27
C VAL A 208 33.72 19.38 72.15
N GLU A 209 32.65 18.76 71.67
CA GLU A 209 31.84 17.80 72.44
C GLU A 209 32.41 16.38 72.40
N ASN A 210 33.10 16.03 71.31
CA ASN A 210 33.64 14.68 71.09
C ASN A 210 34.92 14.36 71.91
N LYS A 211 35.57 15.37 72.50
CA LYS A 211 36.72 15.19 73.41
C LYS A 211 36.34 14.80 74.84
N LYS A 212 35.04 14.76 75.19
CA LYS A 212 34.58 14.52 76.58
C LYS A 212 34.05 13.11 76.86
N ARG A 213 33.80 12.25 75.86
CA ARG A 213 33.10 10.96 76.04
C ARG A 213 33.97 9.70 75.90
N MET A 214 35.25 9.82 75.58
CA MET A 214 36.19 8.69 75.37
C MET A 214 36.80 8.11 76.66
N GLY A 215 36.13 8.25 77.82
CA GLY A 215 36.73 7.96 79.13
C GLY A 215 36.10 6.83 79.98
N GLU A 216 34.91 6.30 79.65
CA GLU A 216 34.14 5.51 80.64
C GLU A 216 33.64 4.13 80.15
N GLU A 217 34.11 3.63 79.01
CA GLU A 217 33.55 2.43 78.38
C GLU A 217 34.59 1.33 78.11
N VAL A 218 35.46 1.04 79.08
CA VAL A 218 36.51 -0.01 78.93
C VAL A 218 36.45 -1.09 80.02
N TRP A 219 35.54 -1.01 80.99
CA TRP A 219 35.55 -1.93 82.15
C TRP A 219 34.40 -2.95 82.25
N ARG A 220 33.52 -3.08 81.25
CA ARG A 220 32.36 -4.00 81.32
C ARG A 220 32.38 -5.22 80.40
N ASN A 221 33.30 -5.31 79.44
CA ASN A 221 33.24 -6.33 78.38
C ASN A 221 34.18 -7.52 78.57
N LYS A 222 34.25 -8.13 79.76
CA LYS A 222 35.13 -9.31 79.94
C LYS A 222 34.58 -10.49 80.74
N GLU A 223 33.27 -10.52 81.00
CA GLU A 223 32.64 -11.62 81.75
C GLU A 223 31.46 -12.28 81.03
N GLU A 224 31.01 -11.74 79.88
CA GLU A 224 29.93 -12.33 79.06
C GLU A 224 30.44 -13.33 78.00
N GLU A 225 31.75 -13.46 77.81
CA GLU A 225 32.35 -14.21 76.69
C GLU A 225 32.40 -15.74 76.90
N GLU A 226 32.20 -16.24 78.12
CA GLU A 226 32.32 -17.68 78.42
C GLU A 226 30.99 -18.47 78.50
N LEU A 227 29.83 -17.80 78.57
CA LEU A 227 28.52 -18.48 78.62
C LEU A 227 27.93 -18.80 77.24
N LEU A 228 28.37 -18.09 76.18
CA LEU A 228 27.89 -18.25 74.80
C LEU A 228 28.37 -19.54 74.12
N LYS A 229 29.50 -20.11 74.56
CA LYS A 229 30.15 -21.24 73.88
C LYS A 229 29.44 -22.59 74.01
N ARG A 230 28.39 -22.71 74.83
CA ARG A 230 27.62 -23.96 75.02
C ARG A 230 26.20 -23.92 74.45
N GLU A 231 25.68 -22.75 74.07
CA GLU A 231 24.38 -22.61 73.40
C GLU A 231 24.49 -22.64 71.86
N GLU A 232 25.70 -22.48 71.32
CA GLU A 232 25.97 -22.39 69.88
C GLU A 232 25.85 -23.74 69.14
N GLU A 233 26.13 -24.87 69.81
CA GLU A 233 26.20 -26.20 69.16
C GLU A 233 24.82 -26.87 68.95
N ASP A 234 23.81 -26.54 69.77
CA ASP A 234 22.43 -27.03 69.58
C ASP A 234 21.60 -26.12 68.66
N LYS A 235 21.99 -24.85 68.49
CA LYS A 235 21.41 -23.93 67.51
C LYS A 235 21.80 -24.28 66.08
N GLN A 236 23.04 -24.73 65.85
CA GLN A 236 23.55 -25.03 64.51
C GLN A 236 22.82 -26.22 63.84
N ARG A 237 22.40 -27.24 64.59
CA ARG A 237 21.61 -28.37 64.03
C ARG A 237 20.18 -28.00 63.66
N ASN A 238 19.55 -27.09 64.41
CA ASN A 238 18.16 -26.70 64.18
C ASN A 238 18.06 -25.60 63.09
N GLU A 239 19.08 -24.74 62.96
CA GLU A 239 19.15 -23.73 61.90
C GLU A 239 19.42 -24.33 60.52
N GLU A 240 20.15 -25.44 60.40
CA GLU A 240 20.39 -26.11 59.10
C GLU A 240 19.13 -26.79 58.55
N GLU A 241 18.30 -27.42 59.39
CA GLU A 241 17.01 -28.00 58.97
C GLU A 241 15.97 -26.93 58.60
N ILE A 242 15.95 -25.79 59.32
CA ILE A 242 15.07 -24.65 58.99
C ILE A 242 15.53 -23.97 57.70
N LYS A 243 16.85 -23.76 57.50
CA LYS A 243 17.40 -23.19 56.24
C LYS A 243 17.12 -24.08 55.03
N GLN A 244 17.19 -25.41 55.15
CA GLN A 244 16.84 -26.30 54.05
C GLN A 244 15.34 -26.30 53.74
N LYS A 245 14.46 -26.24 54.75
CA LYS A 245 13.01 -26.10 54.53
C LYS A 245 12.63 -24.74 53.94
N GLU A 246 13.22 -23.65 54.43
CA GLU A 246 13.00 -22.30 53.90
C GLU A 246 13.59 -22.14 52.50
N GLU A 247 14.71 -22.79 52.16
CA GLU A 247 15.27 -22.75 50.81
C GLU A 247 14.45 -23.58 49.82
N ILE A 248 13.90 -24.73 50.24
CA ILE A 248 12.95 -25.51 49.43
C ILE A 248 11.64 -24.75 49.25
N GLU A 249 11.10 -24.11 50.30
CA GLU A 249 9.88 -23.29 50.21
C GLU A 249 10.12 -22.01 49.38
N ARG A 250 11.30 -21.40 49.47
CA ARG A 250 11.68 -20.25 48.65
C ARG A 250 11.87 -20.66 47.20
N LYS A 251 12.53 -21.79 46.91
CA LYS A 251 12.61 -22.34 45.54
C LYS A 251 11.22 -22.70 45.01
N SER A 252 10.35 -23.31 45.83
CA SER A 252 8.96 -23.59 45.49
C SER A 252 8.15 -22.33 45.18
N LYS A 253 8.22 -21.29 46.03
CA LYS A 253 7.54 -20.00 45.79
C LYS A 253 8.13 -19.24 44.59
N THR A 254 9.44 -19.27 44.40
CA THR A 254 10.09 -18.63 43.25
C THR A 254 9.73 -19.35 41.94
N GLU A 255 9.63 -20.68 41.96
CA GLU A 255 9.18 -21.49 40.83
C GLU A 255 7.69 -21.30 40.55
N GLU A 256 6.87 -21.16 41.59
CA GLU A 256 5.43 -20.89 41.48
C GLU A 256 5.16 -19.46 40.97
N GLU A 257 5.91 -18.47 41.43
CA GLU A 257 5.92 -17.11 40.90
C GLU A 257 6.45 -17.05 39.46
N ARG A 258 7.49 -17.83 39.12
CA ARG A 258 7.98 -17.97 37.73
C ARG A 258 6.93 -18.62 36.83
N ASN A 259 6.22 -19.63 37.32
CA ASN A 259 5.10 -20.28 36.62
C ASN A 259 3.86 -19.40 36.52
N GLN A 260 3.63 -18.47 37.45
CA GLN A 260 2.58 -17.46 37.32
C GLN A 260 2.97 -16.35 36.35
N ARG A 261 4.24 -15.93 36.35
CA ARG A 261 4.75 -14.94 35.37
C ARG A 261 4.78 -15.50 33.95
N SER A 262 5.09 -16.78 33.74
CA SER A 262 5.11 -17.40 32.40
C SER A 262 3.71 -17.55 31.79
N LYS A 263 2.66 -17.59 32.61
CA LYS A 263 1.26 -17.64 32.17
C LYS A 263 0.69 -16.29 31.75
N ASP A 264 1.34 -15.18 32.11
CA ASP A 264 0.94 -13.85 31.67
C ASP A 264 1.36 -13.65 30.20
N PRO A 265 0.40 -13.46 29.26
CA PRO A 265 0.71 -13.20 27.85
C PRO A 265 1.63 -12.00 27.65
N ALA A 266 1.68 -11.08 28.63
CA ALA A 266 2.54 -9.92 28.55
C ALA A 266 4.04 -10.23 28.60
N ASN A 267 4.41 -11.42 29.06
CA ASN A 267 5.80 -11.88 29.21
C ASN A 267 6.23 -12.82 28.06
N TRP A 268 5.39 -13.05 27.06
CA TRP A 268 5.70 -13.92 25.93
C TRP A 268 6.61 -13.22 24.92
N THR A 269 7.59 -13.94 24.39
CA THR A 269 8.51 -13.42 23.37
C THR A 269 7.89 -13.55 21.97
N PRO A 270 7.94 -12.48 21.15
CA PRO A 270 7.43 -12.54 19.77
C PRO A 270 8.37 -13.31 18.84
N HIS A 271 7.81 -14.24 18.08
CA HIS A 271 8.41 -14.79 16.87
C HIS A 271 7.90 -14.00 15.66
N THR A 272 8.80 -13.34 14.92
CA THR A 272 8.43 -12.50 13.76
C THR A 272 8.63 -13.25 12.46
N TYR A 273 7.55 -13.55 11.76
CA TYR A 273 7.59 -14.20 10.46
C TYR A 273 7.61 -13.16 9.34
N ARG A 274 8.46 -13.36 8.33
CA ARG A 274 8.60 -12.47 7.17
C ARG A 274 8.03 -13.13 5.93
N ARG A 275 7.59 -12.29 4.99
CA ARG A 275 7.03 -12.77 3.72
C ARG A 275 8.11 -13.41 2.86
N SER A 276 7.79 -14.54 2.25
CA SER A 276 8.67 -15.29 1.34
C SER A 276 8.82 -14.63 -0.03
N ASP A 277 7.87 -13.78 -0.43
CA ASP A 277 7.86 -13.03 -1.69
C ASP A 277 8.81 -11.83 -1.73
N GLY A 278 9.47 -11.51 -0.60
CA GLY A 278 10.36 -10.36 -0.47
C GLY A 278 9.66 -9.00 -0.56
N HIS A 279 8.32 -8.96 -0.53
CA HIS A 279 7.56 -7.73 -0.70
C HIS A 279 7.62 -6.87 0.56
N GLN A 280 8.35 -5.76 0.49
CA GLN A 280 8.35 -4.70 1.51
C GLN A 280 7.23 -3.70 1.22
N GLY A 281 5.97 -4.14 1.24
CA GLY A 281 4.84 -3.24 1.02
C GLY A 281 4.78 -2.12 2.07
N THR A 282 4.06 -1.05 1.74
CA THR A 282 4.18 0.27 2.38
C THR A 282 3.83 0.33 3.86
N PHE A 283 3.06 -0.63 4.39
CA PHE A 283 2.59 -0.60 5.78
C PHE A 283 3.01 -1.81 6.62
N HIS A 284 3.61 -2.85 6.03
CA HIS A 284 3.96 -4.07 6.76
C HIS A 284 5.47 -4.34 6.81
N SER A 285 6.31 -3.56 6.10
CA SER A 285 7.78 -3.69 6.13
C SER A 285 8.31 -5.12 5.84
N GLY A 286 7.56 -5.90 5.06
CA GLY A 286 7.88 -7.30 4.76
C GLY A 286 7.56 -8.30 5.89
N ILE A 287 6.89 -7.87 6.96
CA ILE A 287 6.40 -8.74 8.03
C ILE A 287 5.09 -9.39 7.57
N CYS A 288 4.98 -10.69 7.83
CA CYS A 288 3.77 -11.49 7.62
C CYS A 288 2.89 -11.42 8.88
N CYS A 289 3.41 -11.92 10.01
CA CYS A 289 2.76 -11.86 11.31
C CYS A 289 3.80 -11.94 12.44
N GLN A 290 3.35 -11.68 13.66
CA GLN A 290 4.07 -12.01 14.89
C GLN A 290 3.26 -13.03 15.69
N VAL A 291 3.93 -14.05 16.18
CA VAL A 291 3.32 -15.09 17.01
C VAL A 291 3.93 -15.03 18.39
N PHE A 292 3.09 -14.90 19.42
CA PHE A 292 3.48 -14.96 20.82
C PHE A 292 2.97 -16.27 21.39
N ALA A 293 3.87 -17.02 22.00
CA ALA A 293 3.56 -18.27 22.67
C ALA A 293 4.26 -18.31 24.03
N MET A 294 3.81 -19.20 24.91
CA MET A 294 4.51 -19.44 26.16
C MET A 294 5.97 -19.84 25.89
N PRO A 295 6.95 -19.36 26.70
CA PRO A 295 8.35 -19.74 26.55
C PRO A 295 8.53 -21.26 26.48
N GLU A 296 9.42 -21.72 25.59
CA GLU A 296 9.75 -23.15 25.38
C GLU A 296 8.63 -24.03 24.81
N THR A 297 7.45 -23.48 24.49
CA THR A 297 6.31 -24.24 23.91
C THR A 297 6.25 -24.25 22.39
N LEU A 298 6.90 -23.28 21.74
CA LEU A 298 6.89 -23.09 20.30
C LEU A 298 8.29 -22.69 19.83
N GLN A 299 8.78 -23.34 18.78
CA GLN A 299 9.96 -22.90 18.02
C GLN A 299 9.53 -22.23 16.72
N GLU A 300 10.41 -21.42 16.13
CA GLU A 300 10.09 -20.69 14.89
C GLU A 300 9.86 -21.66 13.71
N GLU A 301 10.49 -22.83 13.73
CA GLU A 301 10.35 -23.86 12.70
C GLU A 301 9.08 -24.71 12.83
N ASP A 302 8.28 -24.53 13.89
CA ASP A 302 7.04 -25.27 14.10
C ASP A 302 5.87 -24.71 13.25
N LEU A 303 6.00 -23.47 12.74
CA LEU A 303 4.96 -22.78 11.98
C LEU A 303 5.41 -22.35 10.59
N GLU A 304 4.49 -22.46 9.63
CA GLU A 304 4.58 -21.85 8.30
C GLU A 304 3.60 -20.68 8.23
N CYS A 305 4.12 -19.48 7.98
CA CYS A 305 3.32 -18.25 7.94
C CYS A 305 3.41 -17.61 6.54
N MET A 306 2.27 -17.50 5.86
CA MET A 306 2.15 -16.88 4.54
C MET A 306 1.22 -15.68 4.59
N ALA A 307 1.55 -14.62 3.88
CA ALA A 307 0.66 -13.48 3.69
C ALA A 307 0.49 -13.20 2.20
N SER A 308 -0.75 -12.92 1.79
CA SER A 308 -1.07 -12.52 0.42
C SER A 308 -1.90 -11.25 0.42
N ASP A 309 -1.55 -10.34 -0.48
CA ASP A 309 -2.36 -9.15 -0.76
C ASP A 309 -3.40 -9.48 -1.85
N GLU A 310 -3.12 -10.50 -2.66
CA GLU A 310 -3.98 -10.98 -3.73
C GLU A 310 -4.65 -12.29 -3.27
N TRP A 311 -5.92 -12.23 -2.88
CA TRP A 311 -6.70 -13.43 -2.60
C TRP A 311 -7.97 -13.44 -3.42
N ARG A 312 -8.38 -14.64 -3.83
CA ARG A 312 -9.64 -14.82 -4.56
C ARG A 312 -10.80 -14.77 -3.57
N ASP A 313 -12.01 -14.45 -4.06
CA ASP A 313 -13.24 -14.43 -3.24
C ASP A 313 -13.47 -15.74 -2.45
N ASN A 314 -12.90 -16.86 -2.90
CA ASN A 314 -13.02 -18.17 -2.26
C ASN A 314 -11.98 -18.44 -1.15
N GLU A 315 -10.97 -17.58 -1.00
CA GLU A 315 -9.84 -17.78 -0.09
C GLU A 315 -9.92 -16.91 1.18
N GLY A 316 -10.60 -15.76 1.11
CA GLY A 316 -10.78 -14.80 2.19
C GLY A 316 -12.25 -14.62 2.63
N PRO A 317 -12.51 -13.76 3.64
CA PRO A 317 -13.87 -13.47 4.06
C PRO A 317 -14.62 -12.61 3.04
N THR A 318 -15.94 -12.75 2.95
CA THR A 318 -16.78 -11.79 2.23
C THR A 318 -16.93 -10.52 3.05
N LEU A 319 -16.37 -9.42 2.57
CA LEU A 319 -16.48 -8.10 3.22
C LEU A 319 -17.82 -7.44 2.90
N ALA A 320 -18.47 -6.89 3.92
CA ALA A 320 -19.71 -6.13 3.75
C ALA A 320 -19.46 -4.75 3.14
N ILE A 321 -20.53 -4.11 2.64
CA ILE A 321 -20.43 -2.76 2.03
C ILE A 321 -20.00 -1.73 3.09
N GLY A 322 -18.77 -1.24 2.99
CA GLY A 322 -18.17 -0.29 3.92
C GLY A 322 -17.06 -0.90 4.79
N GLU A 323 -16.91 -2.22 4.79
CA GLU A 323 -15.75 -2.91 5.34
C GLU A 323 -14.59 -2.88 4.35
N LYS A 324 -13.38 -2.65 4.85
CA LYS A 324 -12.18 -2.46 4.05
C LYS A 324 -11.06 -3.33 4.60
N ALA A 325 -10.41 -4.11 3.74
CA ALA A 325 -9.24 -4.88 4.17
C ALA A 325 -8.13 -3.92 4.60
N ALA A 326 -7.64 -4.06 5.83
CA ALA A 326 -6.61 -3.21 6.44
C ALA A 326 -5.26 -3.93 6.59
N SER A 327 -5.22 -5.25 6.39
CA SER A 327 -4.00 -6.06 6.31
C SER A 327 -4.04 -6.98 5.09
N SER A 328 -2.91 -7.61 4.80
CA SER A 328 -2.84 -8.79 3.94
C SER A 328 -3.62 -9.96 4.57
N LEU A 329 -4.17 -10.84 3.72
CA LEU A 329 -4.71 -12.13 4.17
C LEU A 329 -3.53 -12.99 4.64
N THR A 330 -3.52 -13.33 5.93
CA THR A 330 -2.43 -14.08 6.55
C THR A 330 -2.90 -15.46 6.93
N GLU A 331 -2.12 -16.49 6.56
CA GLU A 331 -2.33 -17.88 6.91
C GLU A 331 -1.16 -18.38 7.76
N VAL A 332 -1.46 -18.88 8.95
CA VAL A 332 -0.51 -19.50 9.88
C VAL A 332 -0.85 -20.98 9.99
N LYS A 333 0.08 -21.85 9.62
CA LYS A 333 -0.07 -23.31 9.60
C LYS A 333 0.96 -23.97 10.49
N VAL A 334 0.59 -25.08 11.13
CA VAL A 334 1.53 -25.95 11.83
C VAL A 334 2.22 -26.86 10.81
N ILE A 335 3.55 -26.90 10.81
CA ILE A 335 4.32 -27.78 9.92
C ILE A 335 4.18 -29.23 10.43
N GLU A 336 3.80 -30.16 9.56
CA GLU A 336 3.43 -31.54 9.94
C GLU A 336 4.50 -32.24 10.82
N GLY A 337 4.14 -32.41 12.09
CA GLY A 337 4.67 -33.31 13.10
C GLY A 337 3.54 -33.63 14.07
N ASP A 338 3.64 -34.72 14.85
CA ASP A 338 2.56 -35.26 15.71
C ASP A 338 2.16 -34.38 16.92
N LYS A 339 2.29 -33.06 16.81
CA LYS A 339 2.05 -32.06 17.85
C LYS A 339 0.88 -31.15 17.42
N ASP A 340 -0.34 -31.49 17.83
CA ASP A 340 -1.39 -30.47 17.94
C ASP A 340 -0.92 -29.44 18.99
N ILE A 341 -0.74 -28.18 18.59
CA ILE A 341 -0.29 -27.13 19.51
C ILE A 341 -1.47 -26.75 20.41
N GLN A 342 -1.54 -27.36 21.59
CA GLN A 342 -2.60 -27.13 22.60
C GLN A 342 -2.16 -26.11 23.66
N VAL A 343 -1.62 -24.98 23.22
CA VAL A 343 -1.27 -23.87 24.10
C VAL A 343 -1.91 -22.59 23.58
N PRO A 344 -2.34 -21.66 24.47
CA PRO A 344 -2.80 -20.36 24.04
C PRO A 344 -1.67 -19.64 23.31
N ILE A 345 -1.92 -19.32 22.05
CA ILE A 345 -1.04 -18.58 21.16
C ILE A 345 -1.76 -17.30 20.78
N ARG A 346 -1.03 -16.18 20.80
CA ARG A 346 -1.49 -14.93 20.22
C ARG A 346 -0.85 -14.74 18.86
N ILE A 347 -1.67 -14.50 17.85
CA ILE A 347 -1.19 -14.23 16.49
C ILE A 347 -1.57 -12.78 16.15
N CYS A 348 -0.58 -12.00 15.75
CA CYS A 348 -0.69 -10.58 15.44
C CYS A 348 -0.37 -10.35 13.96
N VAL A 349 -1.24 -9.66 13.23
CA VAL A 349 -1.00 -9.24 11.84
C VAL A 349 -0.79 -7.73 11.74
N PRO A 350 0.20 -7.27 10.96
CA PRO A 350 0.40 -5.86 10.73
C PRO A 350 -0.75 -5.31 9.89
N HIS A 351 -1.30 -4.16 10.28
CA HIS A 351 -2.34 -3.48 9.53
C HIS A 351 -2.01 -2.01 9.34
N CYS A 352 -2.58 -1.41 8.30
CA CYS A 352 -2.46 0.03 8.09
C CYS A 352 -3.15 0.80 9.23
N SER A 353 -2.59 1.94 9.64
CA SER A 353 -3.31 2.87 10.50
C SER A 353 -4.60 3.29 9.78
N VAL A 354 -5.76 2.97 10.38
CA VAL A 354 -7.03 3.38 9.79
C VAL A 354 -7.13 4.89 9.91
N TYR A 355 -7.20 5.54 8.75
CA TYR A 355 -7.16 7.00 8.64
C TYR A 355 -8.39 7.66 9.29
N ASP A 356 -9.49 6.93 9.40
CA ASP A 356 -10.75 7.45 9.91
C ASP A 356 -10.97 7.10 11.38
N SER A 357 -11.13 8.11 12.23
CA SER A 357 -11.55 7.92 13.61
C SER A 357 -12.94 7.30 13.75
N SER A 358 -13.75 7.33 12.67
CA SER A 358 -15.06 6.67 12.63
C SER A 358 -14.98 5.16 12.43
N ASP A 359 -13.84 4.64 11.98
CA ASP A 359 -13.66 3.23 11.72
C ASP A 359 -12.95 2.58 12.93
N GLU A 360 -13.24 1.30 13.16
CA GLU A 360 -12.54 0.42 14.08
C GLU A 360 -11.86 -0.70 13.29
N VAL A 361 -10.78 -1.25 13.85
CA VAL A 361 -10.14 -2.42 13.28
C VAL A 361 -10.67 -3.63 14.01
N ILE A 362 -11.24 -4.56 13.27
CA ILE A 362 -11.60 -5.90 13.75
C ILE A 362 -10.70 -6.93 13.06
N VAL A 363 -10.54 -8.11 13.67
CA VAL A 363 -9.91 -9.25 13.01
C VAL A 363 -10.98 -10.23 12.59
N MET A 364 -11.05 -10.53 11.30
CA MET A 364 -11.79 -11.69 10.81
C MET A 364 -10.85 -12.89 10.77
N ALA A 365 -11.26 -14.02 11.34
CA ALA A 365 -10.44 -15.23 11.35
C ALA A 365 -11.25 -16.48 10.99
N SER A 366 -10.60 -17.44 10.33
CA SER A 366 -11.10 -18.79 10.08
C SER A 366 -10.06 -19.77 10.63
N ILE A 367 -10.48 -20.57 11.61
CA ILE A 367 -9.64 -21.56 12.28
C ILE A 367 -9.98 -22.93 11.70
N ASP A 368 -8.97 -23.66 11.23
CA ASP A 368 -9.06 -25.02 10.67
C ASP A 368 -10.07 -25.17 9.52
N GLY A 369 -10.24 -24.10 8.73
CA GLY A 369 -11.20 -24.05 7.62
C GLY A 369 -12.65 -23.89 8.04
N GLY A 370 -12.91 -23.52 9.31
CA GLY A 370 -14.24 -23.16 9.80
C GLY A 370 -14.78 -21.85 9.19
N GLU A 371 -15.99 -21.47 9.60
CA GLU A 371 -16.59 -20.19 9.19
C GLU A 371 -15.78 -18.98 9.67
N TRP A 372 -15.79 -17.91 8.89
CA TRP A 372 -15.14 -16.66 9.26
C TRP A 372 -15.88 -15.97 10.40
N THR A 373 -15.19 -15.70 11.51
CA THR A 373 -15.75 -15.03 12.68
C THR A 373 -15.06 -13.70 12.96
N ASN A 374 -15.81 -12.75 13.51
CA ASN A 374 -15.31 -11.42 13.89
C ASN A 374 -14.75 -11.45 15.32
N HIS A 375 -13.55 -10.92 15.49
CA HIS A 375 -12.85 -10.80 16.76
C HIS A 375 -12.45 -9.33 16.99
N GLN A 376 -12.59 -8.87 18.24
CA GLN A 376 -12.07 -7.58 18.66
C GLN A 376 -10.59 -7.75 19.02
N PRO A 377 -9.65 -6.95 18.46
CA PRO A 377 -8.24 -7.06 18.79
C PRO A 377 -8.00 -6.82 20.28
N VAL A 378 -7.15 -7.63 20.91
CA VAL A 378 -6.76 -7.40 22.31
C VAL A 378 -5.62 -6.39 22.28
N THR A 379 -5.85 -5.17 22.77
CA THR A 379 -4.86 -4.08 22.69
C THR A 379 -3.47 -4.54 23.15
N VAL A 380 -2.57 -4.80 22.19
CA VAL A 380 -1.19 -5.17 22.46
C VAL A 380 -0.43 -3.89 22.82
N PRO A 381 0.14 -3.76 24.03
CA PRO A 381 0.98 -2.62 24.35
C PRO A 381 2.12 -2.52 23.35
N SER A 382 2.38 -1.32 22.81
CA SER A 382 3.45 -1.07 21.82
C SER A 382 4.85 -1.51 22.27
N ARG A 383 5.02 -1.83 23.56
CA ARG A 383 6.26 -2.36 24.16
C ARG A 383 6.51 -3.84 23.86
N GLN A 384 5.49 -4.60 23.45
CA GLN A 384 5.61 -6.04 23.18
C GLN A 384 5.93 -6.35 21.72
N THR A 385 5.73 -5.40 20.82
CA THR A 385 6.09 -5.58 19.40
C THR A 385 7.54 -5.15 19.19
N SER A 386 8.30 -5.92 18.42
CA SER A 386 9.66 -5.55 17.99
C SER A 386 9.68 -4.42 16.95
N HIS A 387 8.50 -3.87 16.61
CA HIS A 387 8.29 -2.86 15.58
C HIS A 387 7.32 -1.78 16.08
N PRO A 388 7.83 -0.73 16.75
CA PRO A 388 6.99 0.31 17.37
C PRO A 388 6.26 1.19 16.34
N ASP A 389 6.75 1.22 15.09
CA ASP A 389 6.18 2.02 14.00
C ASP A 389 5.01 1.33 13.28
N LEU A 390 4.68 0.08 13.65
CA LEU A 390 3.64 -0.74 13.04
C LEU A 390 2.46 -0.93 13.98
N ASN A 391 1.25 -0.89 13.41
CA ASN A 391 0.04 -1.29 14.13
C ASN A 391 -0.23 -2.78 13.90
N PHE A 392 -0.63 -3.47 14.95
CA PHE A 392 -0.96 -4.88 14.91
C PHE A 392 -2.37 -5.12 15.39
N ALA A 393 -3.05 -6.05 14.73
CA ALA A 393 -4.33 -6.58 15.16
C ALA A 393 -4.16 -8.07 15.45
N ASP A 394 -4.73 -8.53 16.55
CA ASP A 394 -4.38 -9.82 17.12
C ASP A 394 -5.62 -10.67 17.48
N ILE A 395 -5.39 -11.96 17.61
CA ILE A 395 -6.33 -12.91 18.20
C ILE A 395 -5.60 -13.91 19.09
N ASP A 396 -6.27 -14.35 20.15
CA ASP A 396 -5.85 -15.46 20.98
C ASP A 396 -6.50 -16.76 20.47
N VAL A 397 -5.68 -17.79 20.22
CA VAL A 397 -6.10 -19.10 19.72
C VAL A 397 -5.55 -20.19 20.63
N ALA A 398 -6.42 -21.09 21.11
CA ALA A 398 -6.03 -22.12 22.07
C ALA A 398 -5.54 -23.44 21.43
N SER A 399 -6.02 -23.74 20.23
CA SER A 399 -5.67 -24.93 19.45
C SER A 399 -5.98 -24.67 17.99
N PHE A 400 -5.06 -25.00 17.09
CA PHE A 400 -5.26 -24.89 15.64
C PHE A 400 -4.25 -25.75 14.88
N ARG A 401 -4.61 -26.14 13.67
CA ARG A 401 -3.70 -26.63 12.61
C ARG A 401 -3.41 -25.55 11.59
N SER A 402 -4.41 -24.72 11.29
CA SER A 402 -4.31 -23.60 10.38
C SER A 402 -5.21 -22.45 10.84
N VAL A 403 -4.71 -21.22 10.79
CA VAL A 403 -5.50 -20.02 11.05
C VAL A 403 -5.32 -19.08 9.87
N LYS A 404 -6.43 -18.72 9.23
CA LYS A 404 -6.48 -17.62 8.27
C LYS A 404 -7.04 -16.39 8.96
N MET A 405 -6.46 -15.23 8.70
CA MET A 405 -6.86 -13.99 9.35
C MET A 405 -6.66 -12.76 8.46
N LEU A 406 -7.55 -11.79 8.67
CA LEU A 406 -7.57 -10.52 7.97
C LEU A 406 -7.98 -9.42 8.95
N ALA A 407 -7.16 -8.38 9.09
CA ALA A 407 -7.58 -7.16 9.76
C ALA A 407 -8.50 -6.36 8.81
N VAL A 408 -9.66 -5.95 9.31
CA VAL A 408 -10.70 -5.25 8.55
C VAL A 408 -11.02 -3.96 9.26
N ALA A 409 -10.87 -2.84 8.53
CA ALA A 409 -11.41 -1.56 8.93
C ALA A 409 -12.92 -1.57 8.69
N LYS A 410 -13.68 -1.44 9.77
CA LYS A 410 -15.14 -1.47 9.78
C LYS A 410 -15.67 -0.18 10.37
N THR A 411 -16.70 0.40 9.77
CA THR A 411 -17.36 1.56 10.37
C THR A 411 -17.93 1.21 11.73
N ARG A 412 -17.60 2.02 12.74
CA ARG A 412 -18.16 1.88 14.08
C ARG A 412 -19.68 1.98 14.04
N SER A 413 -20.29 1.21 14.92
CA SER A 413 -21.74 1.15 15.04
C SER A 413 -22.17 1.09 16.49
N GLU A 414 -23.28 1.73 16.80
CA GLU A 414 -23.93 1.67 18.10
C GLU A 414 -25.13 0.75 18.03
N GLU A 415 -25.33 -0.05 19.06
CA GLU A 415 -26.44 -0.98 19.16
C GLU A 415 -27.27 -0.67 20.40
N TYR A 416 -28.57 -0.52 20.19
CA TYR A 416 -29.53 -0.19 21.21
C TYR A 416 -30.57 -1.30 21.33
N LEU A 417 -30.81 -1.79 22.54
CA LEU A 417 -31.93 -2.69 22.82
C LEU A 417 -33.15 -1.85 23.17
N VAL A 418 -34.13 -1.81 22.26
CA VAL A 418 -35.32 -0.97 22.40
C VAL A 418 -36.53 -1.84 22.69
N ASP A 419 -37.22 -1.56 23.80
CA ASP A 419 -38.48 -2.21 24.15
C ASP A 419 -39.69 -1.30 23.86
N LYS A 420 -40.87 -1.70 24.34
CA LYS A 420 -42.12 -0.92 24.20
C LYS A 420 -42.05 0.49 24.79
N SER A 421 -41.11 0.77 25.70
CA SER A 421 -40.95 2.08 26.34
C SER A 421 -40.23 3.10 25.45
N GLY A 422 -39.60 2.65 24.35
CA GLY A 422 -38.81 3.50 23.46
C GLY A 422 -37.50 3.96 24.11
N ILE A 423 -36.71 4.76 23.38
CA ILE A 423 -35.44 5.32 23.86
C ILE A 423 -35.24 6.75 23.35
N SER A 424 -34.41 7.52 24.07
CA SER A 424 -33.92 8.82 23.63
C SER A 424 -32.44 8.90 23.99
N GLN A 425 -31.57 8.66 23.02
CA GLN A 425 -30.15 8.44 23.29
C GLN A 425 -29.29 9.32 22.39
N ALA A 426 -28.39 10.10 22.99
CA ALA A 426 -27.37 10.81 22.24
C ALA A 426 -26.32 9.79 21.78
N SER A 427 -25.88 9.92 20.53
CA SER A 427 -24.83 9.06 19.98
C SER A 427 -23.50 9.39 20.67
N THR A 428 -22.77 8.34 21.02
CA THR A 428 -21.39 8.39 21.50
C THR A 428 -20.39 8.56 20.36
N LEU A 429 -20.75 8.13 19.14
CA LEU A 429 -19.95 8.30 17.93
C LEU A 429 -19.99 9.74 17.40
N ASP A 430 -21.14 10.41 17.48
CA ASP A 430 -21.27 11.83 17.18
C ASP A 430 -22.26 12.51 18.14
N LYS A 431 -21.73 13.37 19.01
CA LYS A 431 -22.52 14.09 20.03
C LYS A 431 -23.58 15.02 19.43
N ASN A 432 -23.47 15.35 18.16
CA ASN A 432 -24.43 16.17 17.44
C ASN A 432 -25.68 15.38 17.05
N ILE A 433 -25.65 14.05 17.13
CA ILE A 433 -26.72 13.16 16.71
C ILE A 433 -27.40 12.57 17.94
N LYS A 434 -28.73 12.66 17.98
CA LYS A 434 -29.54 12.01 19.00
C LYS A 434 -30.67 11.24 18.34
N ILE A 435 -30.76 9.95 18.64
CA ILE A 435 -31.82 9.08 18.16
C ILE A 435 -32.96 9.04 19.17
N PHE A 436 -34.18 9.23 18.68
CA PHE A 436 -35.40 9.08 19.46
C PHE A 436 -36.28 8.02 18.82
N VAL A 437 -36.50 6.95 19.57
CA VAL A 437 -37.41 5.87 19.20
C VAL A 437 -38.63 5.98 20.12
N PRO A 438 -39.79 6.42 19.63
CA PRO A 438 -40.97 6.62 20.46
C PRO A 438 -41.46 5.33 21.14
N ARG A 439 -42.30 5.51 22.17
CA ARG A 439 -43.03 4.41 22.80
C ARG A 439 -43.85 3.64 21.77
N TYR A 440 -43.93 2.32 21.94
CA TYR A 440 -44.65 1.41 21.06
C TYR A 440 -44.16 1.40 19.60
N THR A 441 -42.94 1.87 19.33
CA THR A 441 -42.30 1.65 18.01
C THR A 441 -42.06 0.16 17.78
N PHE A 442 -41.77 -0.60 18.84
CA PHE A 442 -41.66 -2.05 18.82
C PHE A 442 -42.49 -2.68 19.96
N HIS A 443 -43.13 -3.81 19.68
CA HIS A 443 -43.90 -4.57 20.68
C HIS A 443 -43.05 -5.57 21.47
N LYS A 444 -41.91 -5.98 20.91
CA LYS A 444 -40.90 -6.83 21.53
C LYS A 444 -39.62 -6.03 21.71
N GLN A 445 -38.70 -6.54 22.53
CA GLN A 445 -37.36 -6.00 22.58
C GLN A 445 -36.69 -6.25 21.22
N THR A 446 -36.26 -5.17 20.57
CA THR A 446 -35.69 -5.17 19.23
C THR A 446 -34.35 -4.48 19.26
N LYS A 447 -33.35 -5.05 18.58
CA LYS A 447 -32.05 -4.39 18.40
C LYS A 447 -32.15 -3.34 17.29
N VAL A 448 -31.70 -2.13 17.59
CA VAL A 448 -31.57 -1.01 16.66
C VAL A 448 -30.10 -0.66 16.55
N LYS A 449 -29.54 -0.76 15.35
CA LYS A 449 -28.15 -0.44 15.03
C LYS A 449 -28.07 0.91 14.32
N LEU A 450 -27.19 1.79 14.79
CA LEU A 450 -26.85 3.08 14.16
C LEU A 450 -25.39 3.04 13.67
N GLU A 451 -25.19 3.26 12.38
CA GLU A 451 -23.88 3.44 11.75
C GLU A 451 -23.74 4.87 11.23
N ILE A 452 -22.55 5.45 11.33
CA ILE A 452 -22.26 6.82 10.87
C ILE A 452 -21.14 6.76 9.84
N TRP A 453 -21.43 7.12 8.58
CA TRP A 453 -20.46 7.21 7.49
C TRP A 453 -20.12 8.67 7.23
N PRO A 454 -18.95 9.16 7.67
CA PRO A 454 -18.58 10.56 7.49
C PRO A 454 -18.35 10.88 6.01
N ILE A 455 -18.87 12.03 5.56
CA ILE A 455 -18.51 12.61 4.27
C ILE A 455 -17.36 13.57 4.51
N ARG A 456 -16.17 13.23 4.01
CA ARG A 456 -14.97 14.06 4.20
C ARG A 456 -15.04 15.31 3.35
N ASP A 457 -14.43 16.40 3.82
CA ASP A 457 -14.35 17.67 3.07
C ASP A 457 -13.75 17.49 1.67
N ASN A 458 -12.72 16.62 1.54
CA ASN A 458 -12.13 16.30 0.24
C ASN A 458 -13.12 15.56 -0.69
N SER A 459 -13.96 14.68 -0.13
CA SER A 459 -15.00 13.96 -0.86
C SER A 459 -16.14 14.89 -1.28
N LEU A 460 -16.55 15.80 -0.40
CA LEU A 460 -17.55 16.82 -0.70
C LEU A 460 -17.05 17.81 -1.77
N THR A 461 -15.81 18.29 -1.62
CA THR A 461 -15.16 19.17 -2.60
C THR A 461 -15.04 18.50 -3.97
N PHE A 462 -14.65 17.22 -3.99
CA PHE A 462 -14.63 16.43 -5.22
C PHE A 462 -16.04 16.32 -5.82
N ALA A 463 -17.04 15.92 -5.03
CA ALA A 463 -18.40 15.75 -5.52
C ALA A 463 -18.98 17.05 -6.11
N THR A 464 -18.84 18.17 -5.39
CA THR A 464 -19.30 19.50 -5.82
C THR A 464 -18.57 20.03 -7.07
N GLN A 465 -17.32 19.61 -7.30
CA GLN A 465 -16.54 20.00 -8.48
C GLN A 465 -16.91 19.20 -9.73
N TYR A 466 -17.18 17.90 -9.58
CA TYR A 466 -17.32 16.97 -10.72
C TYR A 466 -18.76 16.62 -11.08
N TYR A 467 -19.72 16.76 -10.16
CA TYR A 467 -21.12 16.41 -10.41
C TYR A 467 -22.02 17.64 -10.32
N ASP A 468 -22.71 17.93 -11.43
CA ASP A 468 -23.56 19.11 -11.56
C ASP A 468 -24.63 19.18 -10.46
N HIS A 469 -25.22 18.04 -10.10
CA HIS A 469 -26.25 17.96 -9.07
C HIS A 469 -25.71 18.15 -7.65
N CYS A 470 -24.39 18.04 -7.42
CA CYS A 470 -23.77 18.36 -6.14
C CYS A 470 -23.28 19.81 -6.07
N ARG A 471 -23.22 20.55 -7.19
CA ARG A 471 -22.59 21.87 -7.28
C ARG A 471 -23.17 22.92 -6.33
N ASN A 472 -24.45 22.77 -5.97
CA ASN A 472 -25.16 23.70 -5.09
C ASN A 472 -25.20 23.25 -3.62
N VAL A 473 -24.55 22.13 -3.29
CA VAL A 473 -24.35 21.67 -1.91
C VAL A 473 -23.25 22.50 -1.27
N LEU A 474 -23.55 23.07 -0.10
CA LEU A 474 -22.63 23.89 0.69
C LEU A 474 -21.99 23.09 1.82
N SER A 475 -22.78 22.28 2.50
CA SER A 475 -22.33 21.41 3.60
C SER A 475 -23.26 20.20 3.72
N THR A 476 -22.79 19.15 4.40
CA THR A 476 -23.57 17.93 4.64
C THR A 476 -23.32 17.43 6.06
N SER A 477 -24.31 16.77 6.65
CA SER A 477 -24.05 15.91 7.81
C SER A 477 -23.34 14.62 7.38
N SER A 478 -22.92 13.80 8.34
CA SER A 478 -22.55 12.41 8.08
C SER A 478 -23.77 11.62 7.61
N VAL A 479 -23.55 10.60 6.77
CA VAL A 479 -24.62 9.68 6.40
C VAL A 479 -24.88 8.74 7.57
N MET A 480 -26.12 8.60 7.98
CA MET A 480 -26.53 7.75 9.10
C MET A 480 -27.30 6.56 8.56
N ALA A 481 -26.89 5.33 8.89
CA ALA A 481 -27.65 4.13 8.59
C ALA A 481 -28.26 3.56 9.87
N ILE A 482 -29.59 3.46 9.90
CA ILE A 482 -30.34 2.87 11.00
C ILE A 482 -30.91 1.55 10.52
N THR A 483 -30.55 0.46 11.19
CA THR A 483 -31.05 -0.89 10.91
C THR A 483 -31.73 -1.45 12.15
N CYS A 484 -32.97 -1.88 12.00
CA CYS A 484 -33.79 -2.48 13.04
C CYS A 484 -34.00 -3.96 12.70
N GLU A 485 -33.93 -4.84 13.71
CA GLU A 485 -34.23 -6.27 13.50
C GLU A 485 -35.69 -6.56 13.13
N ALA A 486 -36.59 -5.63 13.46
CA ALA A 486 -38.00 -5.70 13.12
C ALA A 486 -38.47 -4.38 12.47
N PRO A 487 -39.48 -4.41 11.59
CA PRO A 487 -40.10 -3.19 11.08
C PRO A 487 -40.68 -2.32 12.20
N THR A 488 -40.60 -1.00 12.04
CA THR A 488 -41.13 -0.04 13.01
C THR A 488 -42.65 0.08 12.93
N GLU A 489 -43.34 0.20 14.07
CA GLU A 489 -44.78 0.53 14.09
C GLU A 489 -45.03 2.04 14.11
N GLN A 490 -44.08 2.81 14.63
CA GLN A 490 -44.11 4.27 14.73
C GLN A 490 -42.91 4.89 14.01
N SER A 491 -43.00 6.19 13.71
CA SER A 491 -41.90 6.93 13.10
C SER A 491 -40.72 7.05 14.09
N ILE A 492 -39.49 6.91 13.59
CA ILE A 492 -38.27 7.21 14.35
C ILE A 492 -37.92 8.68 14.12
N GLU A 493 -37.46 9.37 15.16
CA GLU A 493 -36.99 10.75 15.04
C GLU A 493 -35.47 10.85 15.24
N LEU A 494 -34.83 11.70 14.44
CA LEU A 494 -33.41 12.02 14.54
C LEU A 494 -33.24 13.50 14.83
N ASP A 495 -32.66 13.82 15.97
CA ASP A 495 -32.27 15.17 16.38
C ASP A 495 -30.83 15.44 15.95
N LEU A 496 -30.65 16.41 15.06
CA LEU A 496 -29.36 16.86 14.56
C LEU A 496 -29.05 18.25 15.14
N THR A 497 -27.97 18.33 15.92
CA THR A 497 -27.46 19.56 16.53
C THR A 497 -26.39 20.17 15.64
N ARG A 498 -26.49 21.47 15.35
CA ARG A 498 -25.58 22.12 14.41
C ARG A 498 -24.48 22.87 15.14
N ASN A 499 -23.23 22.62 14.75
CA ASN A 499 -22.10 23.47 15.11
C ASN A 499 -21.98 24.61 14.10
N ALA A 500 -22.78 25.66 14.22
CA ALA A 500 -22.63 26.84 13.37
C ALA A 500 -21.54 27.77 13.92
N PRO A 501 -20.55 28.20 13.11
CA PRO A 501 -19.87 29.47 13.36
C PRO A 501 -20.89 30.60 13.25
N ASN A 502 -20.86 31.54 14.19
CA ASN A 502 -21.75 32.70 14.27
C ASN A 502 -21.57 33.70 13.10
N ASP A 503 -21.91 33.32 11.86
CA ASP A 503 -22.03 34.27 10.75
C ASP A 503 -23.52 34.55 10.48
N ILE A 504 -24.05 35.53 11.20
CA ILE A 504 -25.46 35.95 11.20
C ILE A 504 -25.86 36.72 9.91
N GLU A 505 -24.97 36.96 8.94
CA GLU A 505 -25.29 37.89 7.83
C GLU A 505 -25.62 37.27 6.45
N THR A 506 -25.80 35.94 6.30
CA THR A 506 -26.23 35.35 4.99
C THR A 506 -27.28 34.22 5.04
N SER A 507 -28.13 34.16 6.08
CA SER A 507 -29.15 33.09 6.22
C SER A 507 -30.19 33.04 5.10
N ASP A 508 -30.49 34.17 4.45
CA ASP A 508 -31.62 34.28 3.50
C ASP A 508 -31.41 33.56 2.15
N LYS A 509 -30.24 32.93 1.93
CA LYS A 509 -29.94 32.21 0.68
C LYS A 509 -29.62 30.73 0.85
N ARG A 510 -29.86 30.15 2.03
CA ARG A 510 -29.55 28.74 2.32
C ARG A 510 -30.82 27.94 2.61
N ARG A 511 -30.82 26.67 2.20
CA ARG A 511 -31.88 25.71 2.43
C ARG A 511 -31.28 24.46 3.03
N HIS A 512 -31.88 23.99 4.11
CA HIS A 512 -31.51 22.73 4.74
C HIS A 512 -32.59 21.69 4.50
N ILE A 513 -32.17 20.48 4.12
CA ILE A 513 -33.09 19.41 3.77
C ILE A 513 -32.59 18.12 4.37
N GLY A 514 -33.44 17.49 5.19
CA GLY A 514 -33.23 16.11 5.61
C GLY A 514 -33.71 15.16 4.52
N LEU A 515 -32.89 14.18 4.19
CA LEU A 515 -33.14 13.21 3.13
C LEU A 515 -33.03 11.82 3.73
N TYR A 516 -33.86 10.90 3.26
CA TYR A 516 -33.81 9.52 3.66
C TYR A 516 -34.06 8.56 2.50
N LYS A 517 -33.61 7.33 2.67
CA LYS A 517 -33.81 6.20 1.77
C LYS A 517 -34.05 4.95 2.61
N CYS A 518 -35.02 4.12 2.21
CA CYS A 518 -35.17 2.77 2.75
C CYS A 518 -34.51 1.74 1.84
N ARG A 519 -34.28 0.51 2.32
CA ARG A 519 -33.74 -0.56 1.46
C ARG A 519 -34.62 -0.77 0.22
N GLY A 520 -34.00 -0.67 -0.96
CA GLY A 520 -34.68 -0.82 -2.26
C GLY A 520 -35.44 0.43 -2.76
N ASP A 521 -35.55 1.49 -1.95
CA ASP A 521 -36.22 2.73 -2.32
C ASP A 521 -35.24 3.76 -2.95
N LYS A 522 -35.80 4.75 -3.67
CA LYS A 522 -35.11 5.99 -4.03
C LYS A 522 -35.03 6.94 -2.83
N TRP A 523 -34.10 7.89 -2.87
CA TRP A 523 -34.04 8.99 -1.91
C TRP A 523 -35.34 9.80 -1.90
N LYS A 524 -35.72 10.25 -0.71
CA LYS A 524 -36.93 11.06 -0.43
C LYS A 524 -36.58 12.14 0.60
N ILE A 525 -37.38 13.19 0.65
CA ILE A 525 -37.26 14.24 1.67
C ILE A 525 -37.94 13.76 2.95
N ALA A 526 -37.21 13.82 4.06
CA ALA A 526 -37.76 13.59 5.38
C ALA A 526 -38.64 14.78 5.81
N GLU A 527 -39.68 14.49 6.58
CA GLU A 527 -40.37 15.54 7.32
C GLU A 527 -39.41 16.11 8.35
N SER A 528 -39.19 17.42 8.33
CA SER A 528 -38.22 18.09 9.20
C SER A 528 -38.85 19.23 10.00
N GLU A 529 -38.60 19.28 11.29
CA GLU A 529 -38.99 20.38 12.18
C GLU A 529 -37.73 21.12 12.65
N MET A 530 -37.64 22.42 12.36
CA MET A 530 -36.59 23.27 12.94
C MET A 530 -36.97 23.70 14.35
N LYS A 531 -36.10 23.43 15.32
CA LYS A 531 -36.21 23.92 16.69
C LYS A 531 -35.61 25.32 16.79
N GLY A 532 -36.12 26.15 17.72
CA GLY A 532 -35.70 27.55 17.88
C GLY A 532 -34.22 27.77 18.23
N ASN A 533 -33.48 26.70 18.55
CA ASN A 533 -32.04 26.71 18.77
C ASN A 533 -31.21 26.34 17.52
N GLY A 534 -31.83 26.20 16.36
CA GLY A 534 -31.17 25.82 15.11
C GLY A 534 -31.00 24.31 14.89
N ASN A 535 -31.44 23.48 15.83
CA ASN A 535 -31.44 22.02 15.67
C ASN A 535 -32.56 21.58 14.71
N VAL A 536 -32.33 20.49 13.99
CA VAL A 536 -33.34 19.90 13.10
C VAL A 536 -33.73 18.53 13.61
N THR A 537 -35.03 18.29 13.70
CA THR A 537 -35.59 16.97 13.97
C THR A 537 -36.13 16.39 12.66
N LEU A 538 -35.61 15.24 12.25
CA LEU A 538 -36.06 14.49 11.09
C LEU A 538 -36.99 13.36 11.51
N LYS A 539 -38.17 13.28 10.93
CA LYS A 539 -39.13 12.18 11.14
C LYS A 539 -39.02 11.17 10.01
N LEU A 540 -38.66 9.94 10.36
CA LEU A 540 -38.53 8.81 9.44
C LEU A 540 -39.83 8.00 9.42
N PRO A 541 -40.30 7.54 8.26
CA PRO A 541 -41.60 6.89 8.13
C PRO A 541 -41.68 5.57 8.90
N SER A 542 -42.85 5.22 9.42
CA SER A 542 -43.09 3.91 10.04
C SER A 542 -43.14 2.76 9.03
N ARG A 543 -43.20 1.52 9.53
CA ARG A 543 -43.29 0.25 8.79
C ARG A 543 -42.08 -0.03 7.92
N ARG A 544 -40.89 0.40 8.37
CA ARG A 544 -39.61 0.13 7.73
C ARG A 544 -38.62 -0.38 8.77
N ASP A 545 -37.68 -1.19 8.32
CA ASP A 545 -36.62 -1.80 9.13
C ASP A 545 -35.26 -1.14 8.91
N THR A 546 -35.10 -0.39 7.82
CA THR A 546 -33.81 0.14 7.37
C THR A 546 -33.97 1.54 6.83
N TYR A 547 -33.13 2.45 7.30
CA TYR A 547 -33.09 3.85 6.89
C TYR A 547 -31.65 4.25 6.63
N VAL A 548 -31.42 4.98 5.55
CA VAL A 548 -30.20 5.74 5.31
C VAL A 548 -30.61 7.20 5.27
N VAL A 549 -29.98 8.04 6.09
CA VAL A 549 -30.37 9.43 6.33
C VAL A 549 -29.18 10.34 6.11
N LEU A 550 -29.43 11.49 5.49
CA LEU A 550 -28.44 12.52 5.21
C LEU A 550 -29.09 13.90 5.32
N GLU A 551 -28.44 14.85 5.97
CA GLU A 551 -28.83 16.25 5.91
C GLU A 551 -27.92 16.98 4.92
N ILE A 552 -28.53 17.78 4.04
CA ILE A 552 -27.81 18.63 3.09
C ILE A 552 -28.17 20.10 3.35
N GLU A 553 -27.15 20.94 3.45
CA GLU A 553 -27.27 22.40 3.31
C GLU A 553 -26.91 22.78 1.88
N GLY A 554 -27.82 23.45 1.17
CA GLY A 554 -27.56 23.98 -0.16
C GLY A 554 -28.13 25.37 -0.37
N ARG A 555 -28.01 25.87 -1.60
CA ARG A 555 -28.55 27.18 -1.98
C ARG A 555 -30.07 27.18 -2.07
N LEU A 556 -30.70 28.29 -1.69
CA LEU A 556 -32.14 28.50 -1.83
C LEU A 556 -32.54 28.55 -3.32
N GLY A 557 -33.72 28.03 -3.65
CA GLY A 557 -34.27 28.03 -5.02
C GLY A 557 -33.85 26.83 -5.88
N ILE A 558 -33.04 25.93 -5.35
CA ILE A 558 -32.66 24.67 -6.00
C ILE A 558 -33.81 23.65 -5.91
N PRO A 559 -34.19 22.96 -7.02
CA PRO A 559 -35.22 21.95 -7.02
C PRO A 559 -34.89 20.76 -6.11
N ASP A 560 -35.92 20.18 -5.51
CA ASP A 560 -35.81 19.00 -4.64
C ASP A 560 -35.11 17.82 -5.31
N GLU A 561 -35.37 17.61 -6.61
CA GLU A 561 -34.78 16.52 -7.39
C GLU A 561 -33.24 16.59 -7.44
N GLU A 562 -32.66 17.80 -7.46
CA GLU A 562 -31.22 17.99 -7.46
C GLU A 562 -30.60 17.50 -6.14
N PHE A 563 -31.24 17.81 -5.01
CA PHE A 563 -30.83 17.33 -3.68
C PHE A 563 -30.99 15.82 -3.53
N LEU A 564 -32.04 15.23 -4.11
CA LEU A 564 -32.24 13.78 -4.09
C LEU A 564 -31.16 13.04 -4.89
N ASN A 565 -30.74 13.59 -6.03
CA ASN A 565 -29.63 13.06 -6.82
C ASN A 565 -28.30 13.24 -6.07
N ALA A 566 -28.07 14.42 -5.47
CA ALA A 566 -26.90 14.68 -4.64
C ALA A 566 -26.76 13.72 -3.47
N ALA A 567 -27.86 13.35 -2.81
CA ALA A 567 -27.81 12.39 -1.70
C ALA A 567 -27.32 11.01 -2.15
N GLY A 568 -27.66 10.57 -3.37
CA GLY A 568 -27.12 9.34 -3.95
C GLY A 568 -25.60 9.39 -4.06
N GLU A 569 -25.09 10.44 -4.69
CA GLU A 569 -23.66 10.63 -4.94
C GLU A 569 -22.87 10.82 -3.64
N LEU A 570 -23.37 11.65 -2.73
CA LEU A 570 -22.76 11.91 -1.43
C LEU A 570 -22.74 10.65 -0.54
N CYS A 571 -23.81 9.84 -0.59
CA CYS A 571 -23.84 8.56 0.09
C CYS A 571 -22.80 7.58 -0.47
N PHE A 572 -22.61 7.55 -1.80
CA PHE A 572 -21.53 6.77 -2.42
C PHE A 572 -20.15 7.27 -1.96
N HIS A 573 -19.94 8.59 -1.99
CA HIS A 573 -18.68 9.22 -1.57
C HIS A 573 -18.36 9.12 -0.08
N SER A 574 -19.36 8.87 0.78
CA SER A 574 -19.12 8.54 2.19
C SER A 574 -18.33 7.23 2.37
N LYS A 575 -18.38 6.34 1.37
CA LYS A 575 -17.71 5.03 1.39
C LYS A 575 -16.51 4.95 0.46
N ALA A 576 -16.56 5.69 -0.65
CA ALA A 576 -15.56 5.66 -1.70
C ALA A 576 -14.26 6.40 -1.34
N SER A 577 -13.17 5.95 -1.95
CA SER A 577 -11.87 6.60 -1.96
C SER A 577 -11.68 7.32 -3.30
N ILE A 578 -11.15 8.54 -3.26
CA ILE A 578 -10.74 9.25 -4.49
C ILE A 578 -9.41 8.68 -4.96
N VAL A 579 -9.34 8.26 -6.21
CA VAL A 579 -8.21 7.53 -6.80
C VAL A 579 -7.79 8.13 -8.14
N ARG A 580 -6.63 7.70 -8.62
CA ARG A 580 -6.13 7.91 -9.99
C ARG A 580 -5.50 6.64 -10.52
N VAL A 581 -5.59 6.43 -11.83
CA VAL A 581 -4.78 5.44 -12.54
C VAL A 581 -3.45 6.08 -12.95
N ILE A 582 -2.37 5.40 -12.59
CA ILE A 582 -0.99 5.72 -12.94
C ILE A 582 -0.54 4.67 -13.96
N ALA A 583 -0.01 5.11 -15.08
CA ALA A 583 0.60 4.24 -16.08
C ALA A 583 1.99 4.79 -16.42
N LYS A 584 3.04 4.09 -15.98
CA LYS A 584 4.43 4.52 -16.19
C LYS A 584 5.23 3.43 -16.88
N GLN A 585 5.96 3.83 -17.91
CA GLN A 585 6.86 3.00 -18.70
C GLN A 585 8.26 3.04 -18.08
N ARG A 586 8.98 1.92 -18.18
CA ARG A 586 10.37 1.86 -17.75
C ARG A 586 11.24 2.74 -18.65
N ALA A 587 12.14 3.51 -18.06
CA ALA A 587 12.98 4.48 -18.76
C ALA A 587 14.03 3.80 -19.64
N ASP A 588 14.57 2.69 -19.15
CA ASP A 588 15.43 1.82 -19.94
C ASP A 588 14.57 1.09 -20.98
N ASN A 589 13.51 0.36 -20.61
CA ASN A 589 12.68 -0.40 -21.55
C ASN A 589 11.22 0.10 -21.60
N PRO A 590 10.87 1.01 -22.55
CA PRO A 590 9.53 1.60 -22.62
C PRO A 590 8.40 0.60 -22.95
N ILE A 591 8.74 -0.63 -23.33
CA ILE A 591 7.79 -1.70 -23.59
C ILE A 591 7.18 -2.24 -22.29
N ASN A 592 7.93 -2.17 -21.19
CA ASN A 592 7.43 -2.54 -19.87
C ASN A 592 6.63 -1.39 -19.29
N LEU A 593 5.36 -1.64 -18.99
CA LEU A 593 4.41 -0.68 -18.47
C LEU A 593 3.93 -1.14 -17.09
N MET A 594 4.17 -0.33 -16.08
CA MET A 594 3.58 -0.49 -14.76
C MET A 594 2.27 0.29 -14.71
N ILE A 595 1.18 -0.40 -14.38
CA ILE A 595 -0.15 0.16 -14.21
C ILE A 595 -0.53 0.04 -12.75
N GLN A 596 -0.98 1.13 -12.12
CA GLN A 596 -1.46 1.12 -10.74
C GLN A 596 -2.70 2.01 -10.58
N CYS A 597 -3.68 1.60 -9.79
CA CYS A 597 -4.73 2.48 -9.29
C CYS A 597 -4.41 2.85 -7.84
N VAL A 598 -4.22 4.14 -7.59
CA VAL A 598 -3.69 4.65 -6.34
C VAL A 598 -4.60 5.73 -5.79
N ARG A 599 -4.82 5.74 -4.48
CA ARG A 599 -5.53 6.81 -3.80
C ARG A 599 -4.85 8.17 -3.99
N ARG A 600 -5.66 9.23 -4.03
CA ARG A 600 -5.23 10.62 -4.24
C ARG A 600 -4.07 11.05 -3.33
N ASP A 601 -4.12 10.69 -2.06
CA ASP A 601 -3.11 11.05 -1.06
C ASP A 601 -1.77 10.32 -1.23
N LEU A 602 -1.76 9.17 -1.90
CA LEU A 602 -0.57 8.33 -2.11
C LEU A 602 0.08 8.51 -3.49
N VAL A 603 -0.57 9.23 -4.42
CA VAL A 603 -0.11 9.36 -5.82
C VAL A 603 1.35 9.83 -5.92
N TYR A 604 1.74 10.87 -5.18
CA TYR A 604 3.10 11.41 -5.26
C TYR A 604 4.16 10.47 -4.67
N SER A 605 3.83 9.80 -3.58
CA SER A 605 4.72 8.79 -2.98
C SER A 605 4.96 7.64 -3.96
N ARG A 606 3.89 7.13 -4.58
CA ARG A 606 3.97 6.05 -5.57
C ARG A 606 4.68 6.46 -6.85
N LEU A 607 4.47 7.67 -7.35
CA LEU A 607 5.24 8.18 -8.50
C LEU A 607 6.75 8.23 -8.19
N SER A 608 7.11 8.65 -6.97
CA SER A 608 8.51 8.67 -6.53
C SER A 608 9.09 7.26 -6.43
N GLU A 609 8.33 6.31 -5.89
CA GLU A 609 8.72 4.90 -5.82
C GLU A 609 8.94 4.30 -7.21
N LEU A 610 7.98 4.49 -8.13
CA LEU A 610 8.07 4.06 -9.52
C LEU A 610 9.30 4.65 -10.21
N GLN A 611 9.60 5.93 -9.99
CA GLN A 611 10.79 6.56 -10.52
C GLN A 611 12.08 5.89 -10.01
N ARG A 612 12.17 5.52 -8.73
CA ARG A 612 13.32 4.76 -8.19
C ARG A 612 13.43 3.37 -8.79
N MET A 613 12.30 2.73 -9.11
CA MET A 613 12.25 1.45 -9.80
C MET A 613 12.55 1.54 -11.30
N GLY A 614 12.80 2.74 -11.82
CA GLY A 614 13.08 2.99 -13.24
C GLY A 614 11.85 3.28 -14.11
N TYR A 615 10.64 3.32 -13.53
CA TYR A 615 9.39 3.68 -14.20
C TYR A 615 9.14 5.19 -14.17
N SER A 616 9.88 5.95 -14.97
CA SER A 616 9.78 7.42 -14.99
C SER A 616 9.18 8.00 -16.28
N VAL A 617 8.94 7.19 -17.29
CA VAL A 617 8.42 7.62 -18.61
C VAL A 617 6.92 7.32 -18.70
N GLY A 618 6.20 7.99 -19.61
CA GLY A 618 4.79 7.73 -19.88
C GLY A 618 3.87 8.92 -19.54
N PRO A 619 2.55 8.75 -19.69
CA PRO A 619 1.58 9.84 -19.55
C PRO A 619 1.49 10.37 -18.13
N ASP A 620 0.86 11.53 -18.00
CA ASP A 620 0.35 12.01 -16.73
C ASP A 620 -0.70 11.05 -16.15
N THR A 621 -0.93 11.15 -14.84
CA THR A 621 -1.95 10.34 -14.16
C THR A 621 -3.34 10.65 -14.71
N SER A 622 -4.27 9.69 -14.59
CA SER A 622 -5.66 9.93 -14.98
C SER A 622 -6.29 11.08 -14.21
N LYS A 623 -7.45 11.54 -14.68
CA LYS A 623 -8.35 12.36 -13.85
C LYS A 623 -8.74 11.57 -12.59
N GLU A 624 -9.07 12.31 -11.54
CA GLU A 624 -9.61 11.74 -10.31
C GLU A 624 -11.00 11.16 -10.54
N PHE A 625 -11.25 10.01 -9.93
CA PHE A 625 -12.56 9.37 -9.85
C PHE A 625 -12.66 8.63 -8.51
N ALA A 626 -13.85 8.15 -8.15
CA ALA A 626 -14.08 7.52 -6.87
C ALA A 626 -14.32 6.01 -7.02
N LEU A 627 -13.72 5.23 -6.13
CA LEU A 627 -13.87 3.77 -6.05
C LEU A 627 -14.21 3.33 -4.63
N ILE A 628 -15.07 2.33 -4.50
CA ILE A 628 -15.27 1.58 -3.27
C ILE A 628 -14.37 0.35 -3.29
N ASP A 629 -13.93 -0.09 -2.12
CA ASP A 629 -13.14 -1.31 -1.97
C ASP A 629 -13.84 -2.53 -2.58
N GLY A 630 -13.04 -3.35 -3.26
CA GLY A 630 -13.48 -4.51 -4.04
C GLY A 630 -13.87 -4.20 -5.48
N GLN A 631 -14.04 -2.93 -5.90
CA GLN A 631 -14.40 -2.63 -7.30
C GLN A 631 -13.27 -3.02 -8.28
N VAL A 632 -13.68 -3.60 -9.42
CA VAL A 632 -12.77 -4.03 -10.49
C VAL A 632 -12.61 -2.94 -11.54
N ILE A 633 -11.35 -2.66 -11.88
CA ILE A 633 -10.95 -1.79 -12.98
C ILE A 633 -10.44 -2.67 -14.10
N VAL A 634 -11.08 -2.58 -15.26
CA VAL A 634 -10.70 -3.32 -16.46
C VAL A 634 -9.91 -2.39 -17.37
N LEU A 635 -8.71 -2.80 -17.78
CA LEU A 635 -7.83 -2.04 -18.65
C LEU A 635 -7.60 -2.76 -19.97
N ARG A 636 -7.65 -1.98 -21.05
CA ARG A 636 -7.40 -2.46 -22.43
C ARG A 636 -6.51 -1.47 -23.16
N CYS A 637 -5.63 -1.99 -24.00
CA CYS A 637 -4.86 -1.15 -24.92
C CYS A 637 -5.54 -1.07 -26.29
N TYR A 638 -5.60 0.15 -26.81
CA TYR A 638 -6.07 0.44 -28.16
C TYR A 638 -4.99 1.18 -28.95
N GLY A 639 -4.93 0.95 -30.26
CA GLY A 639 -4.00 1.65 -31.15
C GLY A 639 -3.02 0.70 -31.83
N THR A 640 -1.73 1.05 -31.79
CA THR A 640 -0.69 0.33 -32.54
C THR A 640 0.08 -0.70 -31.73
N PHE A 641 -0.33 -0.96 -30.48
CA PHE A 641 0.20 -2.00 -29.61
C PHE A 641 -0.93 -2.68 -28.82
N THR A 642 -0.63 -3.87 -28.29
CA THR A 642 -1.48 -4.65 -27.36
C THR A 642 -0.71 -4.95 -26.08
N MET A 643 -1.40 -5.43 -25.05
CA MET A 643 -0.78 -5.96 -23.83
C MET A 643 -0.55 -7.47 -23.97
N THR A 644 0.48 -7.98 -23.29
CA THR A 644 0.79 -9.41 -23.14
C THR A 644 1.09 -9.70 -21.66
N PRO A 645 0.70 -10.89 -21.13
CA PRO A 645 0.16 -12.06 -21.83
C PRO A 645 -1.33 -11.98 -22.21
N GLU A 646 -2.09 -11.10 -21.57
CA GLU A 646 -3.53 -10.94 -21.82
C GLU A 646 -3.83 -9.60 -22.53
N SER A 647 -4.85 -9.59 -23.40
CA SER A 647 -5.32 -8.38 -24.09
C SER A 647 -6.10 -7.42 -23.17
N GLU A 648 -6.44 -7.89 -21.97
CA GLU A 648 -7.21 -7.19 -20.95
C GLU A 648 -6.55 -7.45 -19.59
N VAL A 649 -6.50 -6.43 -18.74
CA VAL A 649 -6.02 -6.56 -17.34
C VAL A 649 -7.14 -6.16 -16.41
N LYS A 650 -7.34 -6.92 -15.34
CA LYS A 650 -8.32 -6.61 -14.28
C LYS A 650 -7.57 -6.32 -12.99
N LEU A 651 -7.80 -5.14 -12.43
CA LEU A 651 -7.26 -4.71 -11.14
C LEU A 651 -8.39 -4.62 -10.12
N ILE A 652 -8.20 -5.20 -8.94
CA ILE A 652 -9.16 -5.08 -7.83
C ILE A 652 -8.65 -4.00 -6.89
N PHE A 653 -9.45 -2.97 -6.66
CA PHE A 653 -9.09 -1.85 -5.81
C PHE A 653 -9.42 -2.12 -4.35
N HIS A 654 -8.43 -2.00 -3.46
CA HIS A 654 -8.60 -1.96 -2.01
C HIS A 654 -7.90 -0.71 -1.47
N ALA A 655 -8.59 0.12 -0.69
CA ALA A 655 -8.08 1.44 -0.29
C ALA A 655 -6.82 1.39 0.58
N PHE A 656 -6.50 0.26 1.18
CA PHE A 656 -5.34 0.11 2.06
C PHE A 656 -4.31 -0.91 1.58
N LEU A 657 -4.62 -1.66 0.51
CA LEU A 657 -3.72 -2.67 -0.03
C LEU A 657 -3.20 -2.23 -1.39
N ASP A 658 -2.00 -2.69 -1.72
CA ASP A 658 -1.33 -2.38 -2.98
C ASP A 658 -1.66 -3.43 -4.05
N THR A 659 -2.94 -3.80 -4.15
CA THR A 659 -3.44 -4.90 -5.02
C THR A 659 -3.78 -4.43 -6.42
N ALA A 660 -4.14 -3.15 -6.58
CA ALA A 660 -4.53 -2.61 -7.87
C ALA A 660 -3.30 -2.20 -8.70
N LYS A 661 -2.35 -3.12 -8.88
CA LYS A 661 -1.14 -2.91 -9.68
C LYS A 661 -0.83 -4.11 -10.56
N GLN A 662 -0.29 -3.85 -11.74
CA GLN A 662 0.18 -4.90 -12.65
C GLN A 662 1.29 -4.35 -13.54
N GLU A 663 2.38 -5.12 -13.66
CA GLU A 663 3.35 -4.93 -14.74
C GLU A 663 2.90 -5.70 -15.98
N VAL A 664 2.89 -5.03 -17.13
CA VAL A 664 2.58 -5.64 -18.42
C VAL A 664 3.64 -5.32 -19.45
N THR A 665 3.75 -6.20 -20.44
CA THR A 665 4.61 -5.96 -21.61
C THR A 665 3.75 -5.55 -22.80
N LEU A 666 4.05 -4.40 -23.38
CA LEU A 666 3.39 -3.93 -24.59
C LEU A 666 3.96 -4.66 -25.82
N GLN A 667 3.14 -4.89 -26.84
CA GLN A 667 3.59 -5.52 -28.08
C GLN A 667 3.04 -4.78 -29.29
N ALA A 668 3.92 -4.32 -30.18
CA ALA A 668 3.51 -3.62 -31.40
C ALA A 668 2.67 -4.52 -32.31
N LEU A 669 1.55 -3.99 -32.80
CA LEU A 669 0.58 -4.72 -33.62
C LEU A 669 0.94 -4.78 -35.12
N ASN A 670 1.68 -3.83 -35.69
CA ASN A 670 2.12 -3.91 -37.10
C ASN A 670 3.29 -2.95 -37.43
N GLU A 671 4.53 -3.41 -37.32
CA GLU A 671 5.73 -2.61 -37.67
C GLU A 671 5.73 -2.06 -39.09
N TYR A 672 5.21 -2.83 -40.05
CA TYR A 672 5.26 -2.49 -41.47
C TYR A 672 4.28 -1.38 -41.84
N LYS A 673 3.07 -1.40 -41.27
CA LYS A 673 2.05 -0.36 -41.51
C LYS A 673 2.45 0.98 -40.91
N TYR A 674 3.21 0.95 -39.81
CA TYR A 674 3.57 2.16 -39.07
C TYR A 674 5.02 2.60 -39.26
N LYS A 675 5.76 2.03 -40.23
CA LYS A 675 7.20 2.32 -40.44
C LYS A 675 7.51 3.82 -40.57
N ALA A 676 6.59 4.62 -41.11
CA ALA A 676 6.73 6.07 -41.29
C ALA A 676 6.53 6.92 -40.02
N PHE A 677 6.02 6.36 -38.92
CA PHE A 677 5.82 7.08 -37.65
C PHE A 677 7.07 7.00 -36.76
N GLU A 678 7.29 8.00 -35.92
CA GLU A 678 8.45 8.05 -34.99
C GLU A 678 8.31 7.10 -33.78
N GLY A 679 7.09 6.65 -33.48
CA GLY A 679 6.76 5.78 -32.33
C GLY A 679 5.53 4.90 -32.59
N TYR A 680 5.27 3.95 -31.70
CA TYR A 680 3.98 3.25 -31.62
C TYR A 680 3.08 4.02 -30.65
N LEU A 681 2.01 4.58 -31.19
CA LEU A 681 1.03 5.37 -30.45
C LEU A 681 -0.23 4.55 -30.17
N GLY A 682 -0.82 4.81 -29.02
CA GLY A 682 -2.05 4.17 -28.59
C GLY A 682 -2.51 4.74 -27.25
N TYR A 683 -3.54 4.13 -26.71
CA TYR A 683 -4.15 4.56 -25.46
C TYR A 683 -4.41 3.36 -24.57
N LEU A 684 -4.12 3.50 -23.29
CA LEU A 684 -4.61 2.63 -22.25
C LEU A 684 -5.99 3.16 -21.83
N HIS A 685 -7.04 2.40 -22.10
CA HIS A 685 -8.40 2.70 -21.70
C HIS A 685 -8.75 1.88 -20.45
N PHE A 686 -9.35 2.51 -19.47
CA PHE A 686 -9.82 1.84 -18.26
C PHE A 686 -11.34 2.04 -18.08
N GLU A 687 -11.99 1.02 -17.55
CA GLU A 687 -13.41 0.99 -17.23
C GLU A 687 -13.61 0.44 -15.82
N VAL A 688 -14.45 1.10 -15.02
CA VAL A 688 -14.83 0.63 -13.70
C VAL A 688 -16.14 -0.16 -13.81
N LEU A 689 -16.10 -1.41 -13.34
CA LEU A 689 -17.28 -2.27 -13.29
C LEU A 689 -18.11 -1.95 -12.04
N LYS A 690 -19.44 -1.89 -12.23
CA LYS A 690 -20.38 -1.62 -11.15
C LYS A 690 -20.65 -2.83 -10.25
N ASP A 691 -20.48 -4.04 -10.78
CA ASP A 691 -20.64 -5.31 -10.06
C ASP A 691 -19.57 -6.30 -10.53
N ASN A 692 -19.02 -7.07 -9.60
CA ASN A 692 -17.93 -8.02 -9.86
C ASN A 692 -18.42 -9.35 -10.47
N ARG A 693 -19.75 -9.54 -10.61
CA ARG A 693 -20.32 -10.76 -11.19
C ARG A 693 -20.03 -10.86 -12.68
N GLU A 694 -19.54 -12.03 -13.11
CA GLU A 694 -19.31 -12.34 -14.52
C GLU A 694 -20.55 -12.03 -15.38
N GLY A 695 -20.39 -11.14 -16.37
CA GLY A 695 -21.46 -10.73 -17.30
C GLY A 695 -22.11 -9.37 -17.01
N ALA A 696 -21.72 -8.66 -15.94
CA ALA A 696 -22.17 -7.30 -15.71
C ALA A 696 -21.42 -6.29 -16.62
N HIS A 697 -22.12 -5.72 -17.61
CA HIS A 697 -21.55 -4.80 -18.61
C HIS A 697 -21.83 -3.31 -18.34
N TYR A 698 -22.26 -2.93 -17.14
CA TYR A 698 -22.52 -1.52 -16.83
C TYR A 698 -21.24 -0.80 -16.39
N VAL A 699 -20.78 0.13 -17.22
CA VAL A 699 -19.60 0.97 -16.95
C VAL A 699 -20.02 2.19 -16.14
N GLU A 700 -19.44 2.37 -14.94
CA GLU A 700 -19.74 3.50 -14.06
C GLU A 700 -18.82 4.70 -14.35
N THR A 701 -17.56 4.44 -14.68
CA THR A 701 -16.57 5.46 -15.04
C THR A 701 -15.56 4.87 -16.03
N SER A 702 -15.07 5.69 -16.96
CA SER A 702 -13.99 5.31 -17.86
C SER A 702 -13.05 6.48 -18.16
N GLY A 703 -11.85 6.15 -18.63
CA GLY A 703 -10.88 7.15 -19.04
C GLY A 703 -9.78 6.56 -19.90
N THR A 704 -8.99 7.43 -20.53
CA THR A 704 -7.90 7.03 -21.42
C THR A 704 -6.60 7.74 -21.04
N LEU A 705 -5.49 7.01 -21.21
CA LEU A 705 -4.13 7.50 -20.99
C LEU A 705 -3.32 7.27 -22.27
N PRO A 706 -2.73 8.33 -22.88
CA PRO A 706 -1.94 8.17 -24.10
C PRO A 706 -0.61 7.47 -23.78
N ILE A 707 -0.28 6.41 -24.51
CA ILE A 707 0.98 5.69 -24.37
C ILE A 707 1.76 5.80 -25.67
N ASN A 708 3.06 6.03 -25.55
CA ASN A 708 3.98 6.14 -26.67
C ASN A 708 5.18 5.22 -26.46
N ILE A 709 5.44 4.35 -27.43
CA ILE A 709 6.65 3.52 -27.46
C ILE A 709 7.58 4.12 -28.52
N PRO A 710 8.70 4.76 -28.15
CA PRO A 710 9.65 5.30 -29.10
C PRO A 710 10.32 4.19 -29.92
N LYS A 711 10.66 4.46 -31.18
CA LYS A 711 11.32 3.50 -32.06
C LYS A 711 12.84 3.45 -31.96
N THR A 712 13.43 4.14 -30.98
CA THR A 712 14.88 4.20 -30.81
C THR A 712 15.47 2.82 -30.50
N GLU A 713 16.63 2.49 -31.09
CA GLU A 713 17.39 1.28 -30.73
C GLU A 713 17.84 1.39 -29.26
N PRO A 714 17.84 0.30 -28.46
CA PRO A 714 17.82 -1.13 -28.84
C PRO A 714 16.41 -1.79 -28.91
N TRP A 715 15.34 -1.03 -28.69
CA TRP A 715 13.99 -1.59 -28.44
C TRP A 715 13.29 -2.07 -29.71
N THR A 716 13.67 -1.50 -30.86
CA THR A 716 13.20 -1.92 -32.19
C THR A 716 14.05 -3.02 -32.82
N THR A 717 15.30 -3.20 -32.40
CA THR A 717 16.20 -4.24 -32.95
C THR A 717 16.02 -5.62 -32.32
N ARG A 718 15.46 -5.70 -31.10
CA ARG A 718 15.08 -7.01 -30.51
C ARG A 718 13.61 -7.38 -30.72
N ALA A 719 12.75 -6.40 -31.01
CA ALA A 719 11.44 -6.64 -31.57
C ALA A 719 11.54 -6.80 -33.09
N HIS A 720 12.39 -7.71 -33.59
CA HIS A 720 11.99 -8.35 -34.84
C HIS A 720 10.63 -8.96 -34.54
N PHE A 721 9.57 -8.58 -35.28
CA PHE A 721 8.34 -9.35 -35.36
C PHE A 721 8.72 -10.84 -35.37
N LYS A 722 8.67 -11.50 -34.21
CA LYS A 722 8.78 -12.95 -34.13
C LYS A 722 7.44 -13.41 -34.64
N PHE A 723 7.34 -13.45 -35.96
CA PHE A 723 6.27 -14.13 -36.64
C PHE A 723 6.17 -15.50 -35.98
N PRO A 724 5.03 -15.86 -35.35
CA PRO A 724 4.99 -17.03 -34.50
C PRO A 724 5.54 -18.24 -35.25
N HIS A 725 6.44 -18.99 -34.63
CA HIS A 725 7.19 -20.06 -35.31
C HIS A 725 6.26 -21.09 -35.95
N TYR A 726 5.10 -21.36 -35.33
CA TYR A 726 4.06 -22.23 -35.90
C TYR A 726 3.48 -21.68 -37.21
N GLN A 727 3.41 -20.36 -37.41
CA GLN A 727 2.97 -19.75 -38.67
C GLN A 727 4.06 -19.86 -39.76
N ILE A 728 5.35 -19.70 -39.41
CA ILE A 728 6.47 -19.92 -40.34
C ILE A 728 6.47 -21.39 -40.79
N THR A 729 6.32 -22.29 -39.83
CA THR A 729 6.28 -23.73 -40.05
C THR A 729 5.09 -24.10 -40.94
N LEU A 730 3.90 -23.58 -40.64
CA LEU A 730 2.71 -23.79 -41.45
C LEU A 730 2.90 -23.29 -42.89
N ALA A 731 3.46 -22.09 -43.09
CA ALA A 731 3.71 -21.56 -44.43
C ALA A 731 4.66 -22.46 -45.25
N LYS A 732 5.76 -22.92 -44.64
CA LYS A 732 6.72 -23.84 -45.25
C LYS A 732 6.12 -25.21 -45.57
N PHE A 733 5.44 -25.80 -44.60
CA PHE A 733 4.79 -27.10 -44.74
C PHE A 733 3.71 -27.06 -45.83
N LEU A 734 2.86 -26.04 -45.80
CA LEU A 734 1.79 -25.86 -46.76
C LEU A 734 2.33 -25.62 -48.17
N ALA A 735 3.34 -24.75 -48.32
CA ALA A 735 3.99 -24.52 -49.61
C ALA A 735 4.54 -25.81 -50.21
N LYS A 736 5.20 -26.64 -49.39
CA LYS A 736 5.75 -27.93 -49.84
C LYS A 736 4.67 -28.93 -50.23
N LYS A 737 3.64 -29.10 -49.39
CA LYS A 737 2.50 -29.99 -49.67
C LYS A 737 1.75 -29.60 -50.95
N LEU A 738 1.52 -28.29 -51.13
CA LEU A 738 0.76 -27.77 -52.28
C LEU A 738 1.56 -27.74 -53.59
N THR A 739 2.89 -27.75 -53.56
CA THR A 739 3.73 -27.63 -54.77
C THR A 739 4.46 -28.92 -55.14
N VAL A 740 4.76 -29.80 -54.17
CA VAL A 740 5.51 -31.05 -54.39
C VAL A 740 4.58 -32.26 -54.41
N GLN A 741 3.46 -32.24 -53.68
CA GLN A 741 2.56 -33.41 -53.51
C GLN A 741 1.18 -33.24 -54.17
N ALA A 742 0.79 -32.03 -54.58
CA ALA A 742 -0.48 -31.76 -55.26
C ALA A 742 -0.31 -31.63 -56.79
N LYS A 743 -1.39 -31.81 -57.55
CA LYS A 743 -1.42 -31.64 -59.02
C LYS A 743 -1.00 -30.21 -59.40
N ASP A 744 -0.38 -30.05 -60.58
CA ASP A 744 0.08 -28.76 -61.10
C ASP A 744 -1.01 -27.68 -61.01
N GLY A 745 -0.70 -26.58 -60.33
CA GLY A 745 -1.57 -25.39 -60.23
C GLY A 745 -2.49 -25.31 -59.00
N THR A 746 -2.61 -26.36 -58.19
CA THR A 746 -3.52 -26.40 -57.01
C THR A 746 -3.16 -25.32 -55.97
N TRP A 747 -1.87 -25.06 -55.76
CA TRP A 747 -1.42 -24.01 -54.84
C TRP A 747 -1.87 -22.61 -55.25
N ARG A 748 -2.01 -22.33 -56.54
CA ARG A 748 -2.46 -21.01 -57.04
C ARG A 748 -3.91 -20.76 -56.68
N GLN A 749 -4.75 -21.80 -56.78
CA GLN A 749 -6.16 -21.73 -56.40
C GLN A 749 -6.30 -21.42 -54.90
N VAL A 750 -5.58 -22.15 -54.03
CA VAL A 750 -5.58 -21.89 -52.58
C VAL A 750 -5.14 -20.46 -52.27
N ILE A 751 -4.06 -19.99 -52.90
CA ILE A 751 -3.54 -18.63 -52.69
C ILE A 751 -4.54 -17.56 -53.13
N PHE A 752 -5.18 -17.71 -54.29
CA PHE A 752 -6.16 -16.72 -54.76
C PHE A 752 -7.47 -16.72 -53.94
N SER A 753 -7.78 -17.80 -53.22
CA SER A 753 -8.91 -17.85 -52.29
C SER A 753 -8.62 -17.21 -50.92
N LEU A 754 -7.35 -16.92 -50.58
CA LEU A 754 -6.98 -16.29 -49.30
C LEU A 754 -7.20 -14.76 -49.26
N GLY A 755 -7.55 -14.13 -50.39
CA GLY A 755 -7.72 -12.68 -50.45
C GLY A 755 -8.26 -12.21 -51.80
N SER A 756 -8.37 -10.89 -51.97
CA SER A 756 -8.82 -10.35 -53.25
C SER A 756 -7.81 -10.71 -54.36
N HIS A 757 -8.31 -10.98 -55.58
CA HIS A 757 -7.47 -11.36 -56.71
C HIS A 757 -6.36 -10.32 -56.99
N ARG A 758 -6.64 -9.03 -56.74
CA ARG A 758 -5.70 -7.93 -56.92
C ARG A 758 -4.58 -7.98 -55.87
N ASP A 759 -4.92 -8.16 -54.60
CA ASP A 759 -3.95 -8.18 -53.50
C ASP A 759 -3.02 -9.40 -53.61
N MET A 760 -3.60 -10.57 -53.86
CA MET A 760 -2.83 -11.82 -54.00
C MET A 760 -1.92 -11.79 -55.23
N TYR A 761 -2.33 -11.13 -56.32
CA TYR A 761 -1.48 -10.93 -57.49
C TYR A 761 -0.26 -10.04 -57.18
N HIS A 762 -0.45 -8.94 -56.44
CA HIS A 762 0.64 -8.06 -56.03
C HIS A 762 1.61 -8.75 -55.07
N ILE A 763 1.10 -9.47 -54.07
CA ILE A 763 1.91 -10.23 -53.10
C ILE A 763 2.73 -11.31 -53.82
N LYS A 764 2.10 -12.09 -54.71
CA LYS A 764 2.79 -13.12 -55.50
C LYS A 764 3.86 -12.53 -56.42
N ARG A 765 3.58 -11.40 -57.09
CA ARG A 765 4.55 -10.74 -57.98
C ARG A 765 5.78 -10.24 -57.20
N LYS A 766 5.55 -9.72 -56.00
CA LYS A 766 6.62 -9.30 -55.08
C LYS A 766 7.44 -10.51 -54.61
N ALA A 767 6.79 -11.61 -54.20
CA ALA A 767 7.43 -12.85 -53.79
C ALA A 767 8.32 -13.45 -54.91
N ALA A 768 7.81 -13.47 -56.15
CA ALA A 768 8.56 -13.95 -57.31
C ALA A 768 9.79 -13.10 -57.67
N GLY A 769 9.83 -11.83 -57.23
CA GLY A 769 10.98 -10.94 -57.36
C GLY A 769 12.02 -11.08 -56.23
N GLN A 770 11.65 -11.69 -55.09
CA GLN A 770 12.54 -11.89 -53.94
C GLN A 770 13.36 -13.18 -54.01
N CYS A 771 13.02 -14.11 -54.90
CA CYS A 771 13.73 -15.37 -55.08
C CYS A 771 15.11 -15.12 -55.74
N LYS A 772 16.21 -15.39 -55.01
CA LYS A 772 17.59 -15.06 -55.42
C LYS A 772 18.26 -16.10 -56.34
N THR A 773 17.73 -17.32 -56.43
CA THR A 773 18.23 -18.43 -57.27
C THR A 773 17.05 -19.13 -57.98
N ARG A 774 17.32 -20.05 -58.93
CA ARG A 774 16.32 -20.73 -59.81
C ARG A 774 14.92 -20.84 -59.17
N LYS A 775 13.95 -20.12 -59.74
CA LYS A 775 12.58 -19.97 -59.23
C LYS A 775 11.88 -21.33 -59.09
N THR A 776 11.88 -21.92 -57.90
CA THR A 776 11.01 -23.07 -57.62
C THR A 776 9.61 -22.57 -57.28
N GLU A 777 8.57 -23.31 -57.69
CA GLU A 777 7.19 -22.95 -57.32
C GLU A 777 6.98 -23.01 -55.80
N CYS A 778 7.71 -23.87 -55.10
CA CYS A 778 7.70 -24.01 -53.64
C CYS A 778 8.16 -22.73 -52.93
N GLU A 779 9.31 -22.17 -53.30
CA GLU A 779 9.82 -20.92 -52.70
C GLU A 779 8.88 -19.74 -52.96
N ILE A 780 8.32 -19.64 -54.18
CA ILE A 780 7.36 -18.60 -54.50
C ILE A 780 6.09 -18.76 -53.64
N CYS A 781 5.60 -19.98 -53.46
CA CYS A 781 4.43 -20.26 -52.64
C CYS A 781 4.68 -19.94 -51.17
N GLU A 782 5.83 -20.34 -50.61
CA GLU A 782 6.23 -20.05 -49.23
C GLU A 782 6.31 -18.55 -48.97
N ILE A 783 7.05 -17.80 -49.80
CA ILE A 783 7.21 -16.36 -49.64
C ILE A 783 5.86 -15.65 -49.83
N THR A 784 5.00 -16.13 -50.74
CA THR A 784 3.65 -15.57 -50.93
C THR A 784 2.77 -15.78 -49.70
N LEU A 785 2.76 -16.99 -49.12
CA LEU A 785 2.00 -17.30 -47.89
C LEU A 785 2.51 -16.46 -46.72
N HIS A 786 3.83 -16.37 -46.57
CA HIS A 786 4.46 -15.61 -45.51
C HIS A 786 4.18 -14.10 -45.65
N ASP A 787 4.33 -13.51 -46.85
CA ASP A 787 4.00 -12.10 -47.10
C ASP A 787 2.49 -11.84 -46.95
N TRP A 788 1.62 -12.79 -47.33
CA TRP A 788 0.18 -12.69 -47.08
C TRP A 788 -0.12 -12.68 -45.59
N MET A 789 0.35 -13.67 -44.84
CA MET A 789 0.12 -13.73 -43.39
C MET A 789 0.70 -12.49 -42.67
N LYS A 790 1.81 -11.93 -43.15
CA LYS A 790 2.37 -10.66 -42.64
C LYS A 790 1.51 -9.44 -42.96
N SER A 791 0.82 -9.45 -44.11
CA SER A 791 -0.06 -8.35 -44.52
C SER A 791 -1.40 -8.31 -43.77
N ARG A 792 -1.82 -9.42 -43.13
CA ARG A 792 -3.08 -9.52 -42.37
C ARG A 792 -2.98 -8.91 -40.96
N PRO A 793 -4.08 -8.35 -40.43
CA PRO A 793 -4.17 -7.90 -39.02
C PRO A 793 -3.73 -8.99 -38.03
N ILE A 794 -3.13 -8.60 -36.89
CA ILE A 794 -2.68 -9.57 -35.86
C ILE A 794 -3.85 -10.26 -35.16
N LEU A 795 -4.94 -9.53 -34.88
CA LEU A 795 -6.12 -10.06 -34.17
C LEU A 795 -6.94 -11.05 -35.02
N GLU A 796 -6.62 -11.18 -36.30
CA GLU A 796 -7.30 -12.10 -37.19
C GLU A 796 -6.71 -13.51 -37.04
N ASP A 797 -7.57 -14.51 -36.90
CA ASP A 797 -7.14 -15.90 -36.85
C ASP A 797 -6.73 -16.41 -38.25
N LYS A 798 -5.47 -16.10 -38.60
CA LYS A 798 -4.85 -16.45 -39.89
C LYS A 798 -4.86 -17.96 -40.14
N ILE A 799 -4.74 -18.76 -39.08
CA ILE A 799 -4.74 -20.22 -39.19
C ILE A 799 -6.14 -20.69 -39.56
N LYS A 800 -7.17 -20.22 -38.85
CA LYS A 800 -8.57 -20.55 -39.16
C LYS A 800 -8.95 -20.19 -40.58
N LEU A 801 -8.48 -19.06 -41.10
CA LEU A 801 -8.68 -18.65 -42.50
C LEU A 801 -7.99 -19.59 -43.51
N ILE A 802 -6.76 -20.02 -43.23
CA ILE A 802 -6.09 -21.00 -44.10
C ILE A 802 -6.83 -22.34 -44.05
N LEU A 803 -7.22 -22.79 -42.86
CA LEU A 803 -7.94 -24.04 -42.68
C LEU A 803 -9.31 -24.01 -43.38
N SER A 804 -10.04 -22.89 -43.33
CA SER A 804 -11.31 -22.74 -44.03
C SER A 804 -11.13 -22.78 -45.55
N VAL A 805 -10.13 -22.06 -46.07
CA VAL A 805 -9.83 -22.07 -47.52
C VAL A 805 -9.40 -23.46 -48.00
N LEU A 806 -8.63 -24.21 -47.20
CA LEU A 806 -8.28 -25.59 -47.54
C LEU A 806 -9.51 -26.50 -47.59
N ARG A 807 -10.47 -26.33 -46.67
CA ARG A 807 -11.74 -27.07 -46.69
C ARG A 807 -12.59 -26.69 -47.90
N GLU A 808 -12.66 -25.41 -48.25
CA GLU A 808 -13.37 -24.91 -49.46
C GLU A 808 -12.74 -25.43 -50.76
N CYS A 809 -11.43 -25.67 -50.78
CA CYS A 809 -10.72 -26.28 -51.90
C CYS A 809 -10.78 -27.83 -51.90
N ASN A 810 -11.65 -28.45 -51.08
CA ASN A 810 -11.76 -29.91 -50.90
C ASN A 810 -10.47 -30.61 -50.42
N MET A 811 -9.63 -29.91 -49.65
CA MET A 811 -8.38 -30.43 -49.09
C MET A 811 -8.50 -30.70 -47.58
N CYS A 812 -9.56 -31.41 -47.17
CA CYS A 812 -9.87 -31.66 -45.76
C CYS A 812 -8.78 -32.44 -45.01
N THR A 813 -8.10 -33.38 -45.67
CA THR A 813 -6.99 -34.14 -45.08
C THR A 813 -5.78 -33.24 -44.80
N LEU A 814 -5.40 -32.38 -45.76
CA LEU A 814 -4.33 -31.40 -45.58
C LEU A 814 -4.69 -30.34 -44.52
N SER A 815 -5.97 -29.95 -44.44
CA SER A 815 -6.48 -29.07 -43.39
C SER A 815 -6.26 -29.69 -42.00
N ALA A 816 -6.62 -30.97 -41.82
CA ALA A 816 -6.40 -31.69 -40.56
C ALA A 816 -4.90 -31.84 -40.22
N GLU A 817 -4.05 -32.19 -41.20
CA GLU A 817 -2.59 -32.25 -41.01
C GLU A 817 -2.01 -30.89 -40.58
N CYS A 818 -2.47 -29.79 -41.18
CA CYS A 818 -2.03 -28.44 -40.84
C CYS A 818 -2.46 -28.03 -39.43
N GLU A 819 -3.69 -28.39 -39.03
CA GLU A 819 -4.23 -28.11 -37.69
C GLU A 819 -3.44 -28.87 -36.62
N GLN A 820 -3.18 -30.16 -36.84
CA GLN A 820 -2.34 -30.98 -35.96
C GLN A 820 -0.91 -30.46 -35.87
N LEU A 821 -0.29 -30.09 -37.00
CA LEU A 821 1.06 -29.50 -37.03
C LEU A 821 1.13 -28.20 -36.22
N VAL A 822 0.14 -27.33 -36.37
CA VAL A 822 0.06 -26.08 -35.61
C VAL A 822 -0.07 -26.36 -34.11
N ASN A 823 -0.89 -27.34 -33.72
CA ASN A 823 -1.07 -27.71 -32.32
C ASN A 823 0.23 -28.26 -31.71
N ILE A 824 0.93 -29.14 -32.44
CA ILE A 824 2.25 -29.65 -32.02
C ILE A 824 3.23 -28.49 -31.82
N HIS A 825 3.30 -27.55 -32.77
CA HIS A 825 4.23 -26.43 -32.66
C HIS A 825 3.84 -25.42 -31.57
N LYS A 826 2.55 -25.21 -31.31
CA LYS A 826 2.07 -24.32 -30.25
C LYS A 826 2.27 -24.90 -28.86
N LYS A 827 1.98 -26.19 -28.67
CA LYS A 827 1.95 -26.83 -27.35
C LYS A 827 3.28 -27.48 -26.97
N TYR A 828 3.96 -28.12 -27.93
CA TYR A 828 5.11 -28.98 -27.65
C TYR A 828 6.45 -28.47 -28.20
N LEU A 829 6.43 -27.57 -29.19
CA LEU A 829 7.62 -26.86 -29.69
C LEU A 829 7.55 -25.34 -29.43
N SER A 830 6.86 -24.95 -28.35
CA SER A 830 6.80 -23.56 -27.88
C SER A 830 8.19 -23.04 -27.48
N ASP A 831 8.35 -21.72 -27.36
CA ASP A 831 9.63 -21.14 -26.88
C ASP A 831 9.99 -21.68 -25.48
N GLU A 832 9.00 -21.94 -24.62
CA GLU A 832 9.17 -22.53 -23.29
C GLU A 832 9.66 -23.99 -23.36
N CYS A 833 9.01 -24.84 -24.16
CA CYS A 833 9.46 -26.23 -24.33
C CYS A 833 10.88 -26.31 -24.92
N ILE A 834 11.21 -25.43 -25.86
CA ILE A 834 12.55 -25.37 -26.46
C ILE A 834 13.60 -24.91 -25.44
N ARG A 835 13.27 -23.98 -24.52
CA ARG A 835 14.16 -23.61 -23.41
C ARG A 835 14.36 -24.77 -22.44
N GLU A 836 13.30 -25.51 -22.11
CA GLU A 836 13.43 -26.71 -21.27
C GLU A 836 14.26 -27.81 -21.92
N MET A 837 14.12 -28.01 -23.24
CA MET A 837 15.02 -28.91 -23.98
C MET A 837 16.46 -28.39 -23.99
N ALA A 838 16.67 -27.08 -24.12
CA ALA A 838 18.01 -26.48 -24.14
C ALA A 838 18.75 -26.66 -22.81
N LYS A 839 18.08 -26.54 -21.67
CA LYS A 839 18.64 -26.83 -20.34
C LYS A 839 19.18 -28.26 -20.21
N LYS A 840 18.56 -29.20 -20.93
CA LYS A 840 18.90 -30.63 -20.94
C LYS A 840 19.96 -30.98 -21.99
N ILE A 841 20.40 -30.02 -22.78
CA ILE A 841 21.51 -30.16 -23.73
C ILE A 841 22.79 -29.68 -23.04
N THR A 842 23.68 -30.62 -22.72
CA THR A 842 25.01 -30.32 -22.19
C THR A 842 25.92 -29.65 -23.24
N ASN A 843 27.20 -29.42 -22.93
CA ASN A 843 28.18 -28.70 -23.78
C ASN A 843 28.33 -29.19 -25.24
N ASP A 844 27.69 -30.30 -25.64
CA ASP A 844 27.76 -30.96 -26.95
C ASP A 844 26.66 -30.54 -27.97
N TRP A 845 26.01 -29.38 -27.78
CA TRP A 845 24.93 -28.90 -28.67
C TRP A 845 25.30 -28.86 -30.17
N SER A 846 26.57 -28.62 -30.50
CA SER A 846 27.04 -28.56 -31.90
C SER A 846 27.07 -29.93 -32.60
N SER A 847 27.34 -31.00 -31.86
CA SER A 847 27.28 -32.37 -32.36
C SER A 847 25.84 -32.82 -32.61
N LEU A 848 24.93 -32.40 -31.72
CA LEU A 848 23.49 -32.61 -31.91
C LEU A 848 22.98 -31.84 -33.13
N ALA A 849 23.37 -30.57 -33.30
CA ALA A 849 22.98 -29.73 -34.44
C ALA A 849 23.27 -30.38 -35.79
N ARG A 850 24.48 -30.97 -35.97
CA ARG A 850 24.85 -31.66 -37.21
C ARG A 850 23.99 -32.89 -37.47
N LYS A 851 23.70 -33.69 -36.44
CA LYS A 851 22.82 -34.87 -36.60
C LYS A 851 21.35 -34.50 -36.83
N LEU A 852 20.93 -33.35 -36.32
CA LEU A 852 19.62 -32.75 -36.61
C LEU A 852 19.55 -32.13 -38.02
N GLY A 853 20.65 -32.14 -38.79
CA GLY A 853 20.67 -31.71 -40.18
C GLY A 853 20.72 -30.19 -40.38
N LEU A 854 21.17 -29.44 -39.37
CA LEU A 854 21.43 -28.01 -39.53
C LEU A 854 22.68 -27.78 -40.40
N SER A 855 22.68 -26.72 -41.20
CA SER A 855 23.82 -26.36 -42.04
C SER A 855 25.00 -25.85 -41.20
N GLU A 856 26.23 -25.97 -41.72
CA GLU A 856 27.40 -25.40 -41.02
C GLU A 856 27.32 -23.86 -40.90
N GLU A 857 26.58 -23.19 -41.81
CA GLU A 857 26.28 -21.76 -41.71
C GLU A 857 25.33 -21.46 -40.54
N ASP A 858 24.30 -22.28 -40.32
CA ASP A 858 23.37 -22.16 -39.18
C ASP A 858 24.08 -22.43 -37.85
N ILE A 859 24.99 -23.41 -37.83
CA ILE A 859 25.80 -23.75 -36.65
C ILE A 859 26.81 -22.63 -36.35
N ALA A 860 27.46 -22.07 -37.38
CA ALA A 860 28.40 -20.96 -37.22
C ALA A 860 27.70 -19.68 -36.73
N SER A 861 26.51 -19.37 -37.24
CA SER A 861 25.72 -18.23 -36.76
C SER A 861 25.26 -18.42 -35.31
N CYS A 862 24.88 -19.63 -34.89
CA CYS A 862 24.63 -19.90 -33.45
C CYS A 862 25.87 -19.64 -32.56
N LYS A 863 27.09 -19.78 -33.09
CA LYS A 863 28.34 -19.45 -32.36
C LYS A 863 28.63 -17.94 -32.31
N ASN A 864 28.30 -17.21 -33.37
CA ASN A 864 28.63 -15.79 -33.53
C ASN A 864 27.56 -14.84 -32.98
N ASP A 865 26.28 -15.26 -32.99
CA ASP A 865 25.14 -14.44 -32.54
C ASP A 865 24.98 -14.41 -31.01
N SER A 866 25.82 -15.15 -30.25
CA SER A 866 25.72 -15.25 -28.79
C SER A 866 27.07 -15.26 -28.06
N ASP A 867 27.34 -14.19 -27.31
CA ASP A 867 28.35 -14.16 -26.23
C ASP A 867 27.90 -14.94 -24.98
N GLY A 868 26.76 -15.65 -25.08
CA GLY A 868 26.05 -16.31 -23.96
C GLY A 868 26.54 -17.72 -23.61
N SER A 869 25.94 -18.26 -22.55
CA SER A 869 26.17 -19.61 -22.03
C SER A 869 25.88 -20.70 -23.07
N ASN A 870 26.38 -21.92 -22.85
CA ASN A 870 26.09 -23.07 -23.73
C ASN A 870 24.59 -23.39 -23.83
N GLU A 871 23.80 -23.03 -22.81
CA GLU A 871 22.34 -23.15 -22.83
C GLU A 871 21.70 -22.20 -23.86
N GLU A 872 22.15 -20.95 -23.95
CA GLU A 872 21.61 -20.00 -24.93
C GLU A 872 21.99 -20.42 -26.37
N LYS A 873 23.18 -21.01 -26.54
CA LYS A 873 23.61 -21.60 -27.82
C LYS A 873 22.76 -22.81 -28.20
N ALA A 874 22.44 -23.68 -27.23
CA ALA A 874 21.54 -24.82 -27.42
C ALA A 874 20.11 -24.37 -27.75
N PHE A 875 19.62 -23.32 -27.08
CA PHE A 875 18.32 -22.71 -27.36
C PHE A 875 18.27 -22.17 -28.79
N MET A 876 19.27 -21.38 -29.21
CA MET A 876 19.33 -20.83 -30.57
C MET A 876 19.42 -21.93 -31.63
N MET A 877 20.15 -23.02 -31.35
CA MET A 877 20.22 -24.20 -32.23
C MET A 877 18.85 -24.86 -32.40
N LEU A 878 18.16 -25.17 -31.29
CA LEU A 878 16.83 -25.78 -31.33
C LEU A 878 15.77 -24.86 -31.96
N PHE A 879 15.90 -23.54 -31.74
CA PHE A 879 15.06 -22.53 -32.36
C PHE A 879 15.19 -22.51 -33.88
N LYS A 880 16.39 -22.73 -34.42
CA LYS A 880 16.61 -22.89 -35.88
C LYS A 880 16.17 -24.26 -36.38
N TRP A 881 16.44 -25.32 -35.60
CA TRP A 881 16.06 -26.68 -35.96
C TRP A 881 14.55 -26.84 -36.15
N ARG A 882 13.72 -26.31 -35.24
CA ARG A 882 12.26 -26.46 -35.32
C ARG A 882 11.61 -25.85 -36.57
N VAL A 883 12.31 -24.99 -37.30
CA VAL A 883 11.86 -24.40 -38.58
C VAL A 883 12.73 -24.82 -39.78
N SER A 884 13.62 -25.80 -39.58
CA SER A 884 14.51 -26.34 -40.60
C SER A 884 13.76 -27.17 -41.63
N GLU A 885 14.32 -27.31 -42.83
CA GLU A 885 13.70 -28.11 -43.89
C GLU A 885 13.49 -29.57 -43.47
N LYS A 886 14.42 -30.13 -42.67
CA LYS A 886 14.29 -31.50 -42.15
C LYS A 886 13.03 -31.65 -41.30
N VAL A 887 12.78 -30.75 -40.36
CA VAL A 887 11.57 -30.77 -39.51
C VAL A 887 10.30 -30.61 -40.32
N ILE A 888 10.31 -29.70 -41.31
CA ILE A 888 9.17 -29.51 -42.21
C ILE A 888 8.88 -30.79 -43.03
N ASN A 889 9.90 -31.57 -43.39
CA ASN A 889 9.74 -32.83 -44.11
C ASN A 889 9.17 -33.94 -43.24
N THR A 890 9.61 -33.99 -41.99
CA THR A 890 9.14 -34.98 -41.02
C THR A 890 7.68 -34.69 -40.60
N GLY A 891 7.27 -33.42 -40.58
CA GLY A 891 5.89 -33.03 -40.30
C GLY A 891 5.44 -33.44 -38.90
N LEU A 892 4.37 -34.25 -38.81
CA LEU A 892 3.79 -34.69 -37.54
C LEU A 892 4.72 -35.61 -36.73
N ASN A 893 5.68 -36.27 -37.37
CA ASN A 893 6.60 -37.23 -36.74
C ASN A 893 7.88 -36.56 -36.21
N VAL A 894 7.88 -35.24 -36.01
CA VAL A 894 9.08 -34.45 -35.64
C VAL A 894 9.75 -34.96 -34.35
N PHE A 895 8.96 -35.41 -33.38
CA PHE A 895 9.48 -35.94 -32.12
C PHE A 895 10.03 -37.36 -32.26
N ASP A 896 9.49 -38.17 -33.18
CA ASP A 896 10.04 -39.50 -33.48
C ASP A 896 11.40 -39.40 -34.18
N ASP A 897 11.56 -38.44 -35.13
CA ASP A 897 12.87 -38.17 -35.75
C ASP A 897 13.87 -37.61 -34.74
N LEU A 898 13.43 -36.72 -33.84
CA LEU A 898 14.27 -36.22 -32.76
C LEU A 898 14.72 -37.35 -31.83
N LEU A 899 13.79 -38.23 -31.40
CA LEU A 899 14.11 -39.36 -30.54
C LEU A 899 15.07 -40.33 -31.24
N GLY A 900 14.83 -40.64 -32.51
CA GLY A 900 15.71 -41.50 -33.31
C GLY A 900 17.14 -40.93 -33.42
N VAL A 901 17.27 -39.61 -33.63
CA VAL A 901 18.59 -38.95 -33.60
C VAL A 901 19.24 -39.06 -32.23
N LEU A 902 18.49 -38.81 -31.16
CA LEU A 902 19.01 -38.88 -29.79
C LEU A 902 19.45 -40.30 -29.42
N GLU A 903 18.74 -41.33 -29.85
CA GLU A 903 19.09 -42.74 -29.59
C GLU A 903 20.46 -43.13 -30.16
N THR A 904 20.88 -42.48 -31.26
CA THR A 904 22.24 -42.65 -31.82
C THR A 904 23.34 -41.91 -31.04
N MET A 905 23.01 -41.18 -29.97
CA MET A 905 23.94 -40.38 -29.17
C MET A 905 23.96 -40.86 -27.71
N GLN A 906 25.15 -40.95 -27.11
CA GLN A 906 25.30 -41.45 -25.73
C GLN A 906 25.04 -40.36 -24.67
N ASN A 907 25.21 -39.08 -24.99
CA ASN A 907 25.35 -37.98 -24.00
C ASN A 907 24.06 -37.20 -23.68
N PHE A 908 22.86 -37.73 -23.99
CA PHE A 908 21.58 -37.00 -23.87
C PHE A 908 20.47 -37.78 -23.14
N SER A 909 20.77 -38.41 -21.99
CA SER A 909 19.79 -39.18 -21.20
C SER A 909 18.55 -38.35 -20.84
N ASP A 910 18.76 -37.15 -20.33
CA ASP A 910 17.70 -36.33 -19.74
C ASP A 910 16.79 -35.74 -20.82
N LEU A 911 17.38 -35.39 -21.97
CA LEU A 911 16.61 -34.95 -23.14
C LEU A 911 15.83 -36.11 -23.77
N LYS A 912 16.37 -37.34 -23.79
CA LYS A 912 15.62 -38.53 -24.27
C LYS A 912 14.39 -38.80 -23.42
N GLU A 913 14.52 -38.73 -22.10
CA GLU A 913 13.40 -38.95 -21.19
C GLU A 913 12.33 -37.86 -21.37
N TYR A 914 12.76 -36.60 -21.48
CA TYR A 914 11.86 -35.48 -21.79
C TYR A 914 11.09 -35.70 -23.10
N VAL A 915 11.80 -36.04 -24.19
CA VAL A 915 11.17 -36.28 -25.51
C VAL A 915 10.21 -37.47 -25.48
N ARG A 916 10.54 -38.56 -24.78
CA ARG A 916 9.63 -39.72 -24.61
C ARG A 916 8.38 -39.33 -23.82
N HIS A 917 8.53 -38.52 -22.78
CA HIS A 917 7.39 -38.00 -22.03
C HIS A 917 6.49 -37.13 -22.92
N THR A 918 7.09 -36.24 -23.72
CA THR A 918 6.35 -35.40 -24.67
C THR A 918 5.63 -36.23 -25.74
N LEU A 919 6.26 -37.28 -26.29
CA LEU A 919 5.62 -38.21 -27.23
C LEU A 919 4.40 -38.91 -26.62
N ASN A 920 4.51 -39.35 -25.36
CA ASN A 920 3.38 -39.95 -24.63
C ASN A 920 2.23 -38.96 -24.46
N LEU A 921 2.51 -37.67 -24.19
CA LEU A 921 1.49 -36.63 -24.11
C LEU A 921 0.84 -36.35 -25.47
N ILE A 922 1.63 -36.26 -26.54
CA ILE A 922 1.13 -36.09 -27.91
C ILE A 922 0.24 -37.27 -28.33
N SER A 923 0.54 -38.49 -27.89
CA SER A 923 -0.29 -39.67 -28.22
C SER A 923 -1.62 -39.73 -27.47
N LYS A 924 -1.73 -39.01 -26.34
CA LYS A 924 -2.92 -38.95 -25.50
C LYS A 924 -3.88 -37.83 -25.91
N ASP A 925 -3.33 -36.73 -26.44
CA ASP A 925 -4.06 -35.63 -27.06
C ASP A 925 -4.56 -35.99 -28.47
#